data_AF-A0A7X8MH08-F1
#
_entry.id   AF-A0A7X8MH08-F1
#
_cell.length_a   1.000
_cell.length_b   1.000
_cell.length_c   1.000
_cell.angle_alpha   90.00
_cell.angle_beta   90.00
_cell.angle_gamma   90.00
#
_symmetry.space_group_name_H-M   'P 1'
#
loop_
_entity.id
_entity.type
_entity.pdbx_description
1 polymer ?
#
loop_
_entity_poly.entity_id
_entity_poly.type
_entity_poly.pdbx_seq_one_letter_code
_entity_poly.pdbx_strand_id
1 'polypeptide(L)'
;MIGILYIVLSWISGYILLKQFLPSIFDFSRSLSLKGKQVKLPAWMVTLPASFLVGTLLVTWTTYISAYFFRSSGNPMLYGNIIAFVLFSFIIAFFLVRDRKDFAALIKSIIPGIKKRTFLTDNIIELIYVLVFLGIWTFLMVGSFHIKDGVMKIGLSVVSDFSPHLAVIRSFSFGLNFPSEYPHFADGSMRYHFMFMFLTGNLEFLGLRLDWAFNLPAILSVVSFLMLLYSFAVLLLGEKAIGVITGVLFFFRSSFAFFTYITEKTSVMEALKELKTITDHIGNTPNEEWGLYAQKVYVNQRHLAFVSGIMMLVLITALPLFIKMMTRIGKLYQKRLQKPEENEETESFWKSYIKEFIFSKSAWVPQSVFTSVVMGILLGLTGFWNGAVVIAALLILFVMAIFSKHRLQYLIIALITVALVYSQSLFFVRSGDPVVSPVIYIGFLTNTNGLQQDLSWYFMNNGFVAALKHLFKLIPYVAGFYIELLGILPFIVVMCLFSGNSRHKYHINILFMAVVQVIGYFFTSHKLENDALIINKQVFFISMIFAFLLLIFSSVIYTLHNDSPTPRGTRALILTFAAPIIFASTVKITPNVDINHKYVVIGSILINIFVAAFIFFLFKVKKPLATFVAVAISIVITVTGFVDVIALRNLNNISVDVRCDDPLLVKVKNETRRNEIFLTDDLHLHPILLAGRKIFCGWPYFTWSAGYDWGLRDGIRRRIFTAADENTLKELVIENNISYIVIDNAIRNSENYTVNEQLMKDTFEVFYDDGHDIVIYKTY
;
A
#
# COMPACT_ATOMS: atom_id res chain seq x y z
N MET A 1 1.27 -27.88 -13.66
CA MET A 1 2.18 -26.73 -13.44
C MET A 1 2.50 -26.65 -11.95
N ILE A 2 3.77 -26.79 -11.55
CA ILE A 2 4.17 -26.91 -10.12
C ILE A 2 3.91 -25.59 -9.37
N GLY A 3 3.97 -24.44 -10.05
CA GLY A 3 3.66 -23.14 -9.42
C GLY A 3 2.25 -23.04 -8.83
N ILE A 4 1.24 -23.68 -9.42
CA ILE A 4 -0.12 -23.73 -8.83
C ILE A 4 -0.11 -24.57 -7.55
N LEU A 5 0.60 -25.70 -7.54
CA LEU A 5 0.75 -26.54 -6.35
C LEU A 5 1.45 -25.77 -5.22
N TYR A 6 2.43 -24.92 -5.54
CA TYR A 6 3.10 -24.06 -4.57
C TYR A 6 2.12 -23.09 -3.88
N ILE A 7 1.22 -22.46 -4.65
CA ILE A 7 0.18 -21.56 -4.10
C ILE A 7 -0.80 -22.35 -3.23
N VAL A 8 -1.26 -23.51 -3.69
CA VAL A 8 -2.20 -24.36 -2.93
C VAL A 8 -1.56 -24.85 -1.63
N LEU A 9 -0.31 -25.34 -1.68
CA LEU A 9 0.46 -25.74 -0.50
C LEU A 9 0.57 -24.59 0.50
N SER A 10 0.92 -23.41 0.00
CA SER A 10 1.02 -22.19 0.81
C SER A 10 -0.30 -21.91 1.52
N TRP A 11 -1.41 -21.92 0.79
CA TRP A 11 -2.73 -21.62 1.35
C TRP A 11 -3.15 -22.61 2.44
N ILE A 12 -3.00 -23.92 2.19
CA ILE A 12 -3.34 -24.98 3.17
C ILE A 12 -2.44 -24.86 4.40
N SER A 13 -1.14 -24.64 4.20
CA SER A 13 -0.18 -24.44 5.29
C SER A 13 -0.57 -23.24 6.16
N GLY A 14 -0.91 -22.11 5.54
CA GLY A 14 -1.38 -20.92 6.23
C GLY A 14 -2.63 -21.18 7.07
N TYR A 15 -3.60 -21.91 6.54
CA TYR A 15 -4.82 -22.29 7.29
C TYR A 15 -4.50 -23.11 8.53
N ILE A 16 -3.69 -24.16 8.37
CA ILE A 16 -3.30 -25.04 9.48
C ILE A 16 -2.52 -24.25 10.54
N LEU A 17 -1.51 -23.48 10.15
CA LEU A 17 -0.69 -22.71 11.08
C LEU A 17 -1.51 -21.63 11.81
N LEU A 18 -2.41 -20.94 11.11
CA LEU A 18 -3.30 -19.96 11.73
C LEU A 18 -4.25 -20.60 12.75
N LYS A 19 -4.77 -21.79 12.47
CA LYS A 19 -5.63 -22.51 13.42
C LYS A 19 -4.89 -22.81 14.73
N GLN A 20 -3.59 -23.10 14.66
CA GLN A 20 -2.76 -23.36 15.83
C GLN A 20 -2.34 -22.07 16.54
N PHE A 21 -1.90 -21.07 15.78
CA PHE A 21 -1.23 -19.91 16.35
C PHE A 21 -2.17 -18.76 16.68
N LEU A 22 -3.30 -18.65 15.98
CA LEU A 22 -4.29 -17.59 16.12
C LEU A 22 -5.73 -18.15 16.08
N PRO A 23 -6.08 -19.09 16.98
CA PRO A 23 -7.42 -19.70 16.98
C PRO A 23 -8.56 -18.69 17.13
N SER A 24 -8.29 -17.51 17.71
CA SER A 24 -9.27 -16.43 17.89
C SER A 24 -9.85 -15.87 16.58
N ILE A 25 -9.17 -16.03 15.43
CA ILE A 25 -9.69 -15.53 14.15
C ILE A 25 -10.70 -16.50 13.49
N PHE A 26 -10.90 -17.68 14.07
CA PHE A 26 -11.82 -18.70 13.56
C PHE A 26 -13.21 -18.64 14.19
N ASP A 27 -13.39 -17.87 15.27
CA ASP A 27 -14.68 -17.73 15.95
C ASP A 27 -14.90 -16.29 16.43
N PHE A 28 -15.87 -15.62 15.80
CA PHE A 28 -16.32 -14.27 16.17
C PHE A 28 -17.69 -14.25 16.84
N SER A 29 -18.27 -15.41 17.17
CA SER A 29 -19.63 -15.52 17.72
C SER A 29 -19.84 -14.70 19.00
N ARG A 30 -18.77 -14.54 19.79
CA ARG A 30 -18.77 -13.77 21.05
C ARG A 30 -18.24 -12.34 20.89
N SER A 31 -17.84 -11.94 19.69
CA SER A 31 -17.28 -10.63 19.44
C SER A 31 -18.38 -9.56 19.48
N LEU A 32 -18.11 -8.52 20.27
CA LEU A 32 -18.94 -7.32 20.35
C LEU A 32 -18.25 -6.19 19.60
N SER A 33 -19.02 -5.47 18.80
CA SER A 33 -18.55 -4.25 18.13
C SER A 33 -18.36 -3.12 19.13
N LEU A 34 -17.79 -2.00 18.68
CA LEU A 34 -17.66 -0.79 19.50
C LEU A 34 -19.01 -0.25 19.98
N LYS A 35 -20.09 -0.56 19.25
CA LYS A 35 -21.49 -0.23 19.60
C LYS A 35 -22.12 -1.23 20.58
N GLY A 36 -21.38 -2.24 21.03
CA GLY A 36 -21.90 -3.31 21.89
C GLY A 36 -22.82 -4.30 21.17
N LYS A 37 -22.87 -4.28 19.83
CA LYS A 37 -23.68 -5.22 19.05
C LYS A 37 -22.89 -6.51 18.82
N GLN A 38 -23.58 -7.65 18.88
CA GLN A 38 -23.00 -8.93 18.46
C GLN A 38 -22.68 -8.87 16.96
N VAL A 39 -21.44 -9.24 16.61
CA VAL A 39 -20.99 -9.19 15.22
C VAL A 39 -21.45 -10.43 14.48
N LYS A 40 -22.15 -10.24 13.36
CA LYS A 40 -22.52 -11.31 12.43
C LYS A 40 -21.58 -11.31 11.23
N LEU A 41 -20.37 -11.83 11.42
CA LEU A 41 -19.34 -11.97 10.40
C LEU A 41 -19.01 -13.46 10.20
N PRO A 42 -19.12 -14.02 8.99
CA PRO A 42 -18.69 -15.39 8.75
C PRO A 42 -17.16 -15.50 8.83
N ALA A 43 -16.65 -16.50 9.57
CA ALA A 43 -15.22 -16.66 9.81
C ALA A 43 -14.37 -16.85 8.55
N TRP A 44 -14.96 -17.36 7.45
CA TRP A 44 -14.25 -17.53 6.17
C TRP A 44 -13.81 -16.19 5.55
N MET A 45 -14.50 -15.08 5.84
CA MET A 45 -14.09 -13.75 5.39
C MET A 45 -12.77 -13.26 6.01
N VAL A 46 -12.32 -13.88 7.10
CA VAL A 46 -11.01 -13.62 7.72
C VAL A 46 -10.05 -14.78 7.49
N THR A 47 -10.49 -16.01 7.75
CA THR A 47 -9.62 -17.19 7.72
C THR A 47 -9.14 -17.51 6.31
N LEU A 48 -9.99 -17.43 5.29
CA LEU A 48 -9.59 -17.71 3.91
C LEU A 48 -8.49 -16.75 3.41
N PRO A 49 -8.66 -15.42 3.48
CA PRO A 49 -7.63 -14.49 3.02
C PRO A 49 -6.39 -14.49 3.92
N ALA A 50 -6.54 -14.59 5.25
CA ALA A 50 -5.40 -14.70 6.15
C ALA A 50 -4.54 -15.93 5.85
N SER A 51 -5.17 -17.06 5.52
CA SER A 51 -4.47 -18.30 5.18
C SER A 51 -3.64 -18.16 3.91
N PHE A 52 -4.16 -17.50 2.87
CA PHE A 52 -3.40 -17.22 1.66
C PHE A 52 -2.19 -16.33 1.96
N LEU A 53 -2.40 -15.23 2.67
CA LEU A 53 -1.35 -14.24 2.95
C LEU A 53 -0.25 -14.81 3.85
N VAL A 54 -0.61 -15.40 4.99
CA VAL A 54 0.37 -15.97 5.95
C VAL A 54 1.08 -17.17 5.36
N GLY A 55 0.34 -18.05 4.69
CA GLY A 55 0.90 -19.21 4.00
C GLY A 55 1.94 -18.81 2.96
N THR A 56 1.56 -17.90 2.05
CA THR A 56 2.45 -17.41 0.99
C THR A 56 3.68 -16.71 1.58
N LEU A 57 3.52 -15.91 2.63
CA LEU A 57 4.63 -15.24 3.31
C LEU A 57 5.66 -16.25 3.85
N LEU A 58 5.20 -17.24 4.62
CA LEU A 58 6.08 -18.19 5.30
C LEU A 58 6.75 -19.18 4.33
N VAL A 59 6.00 -19.71 3.37
CA VAL A 59 6.55 -20.61 2.35
C VAL A 59 7.57 -19.87 1.50
N THR A 60 7.28 -18.64 1.06
CA THR A 60 8.20 -17.83 0.25
C THR A 60 9.48 -17.49 0.97
N TRP A 61 9.42 -17.08 2.25
CA TRP A 61 10.64 -16.88 3.04
C TRP A 61 11.46 -18.16 3.20
N THR A 62 10.79 -19.30 3.43
CA THR A 62 11.47 -20.59 3.54
C THR A 62 12.18 -20.96 2.24
N THR A 63 11.50 -20.80 1.09
CA THR A 63 12.07 -21.03 -0.23
C THR A 63 13.27 -20.11 -0.48
N TYR A 64 13.15 -18.81 -0.16
CA TYR A 64 14.23 -17.84 -0.33
C TYR A 64 15.46 -18.18 0.51
N ILE A 65 15.27 -18.38 1.82
CA ILE A 65 16.37 -18.67 2.76
C ILE A 65 17.07 -19.97 2.36
N SER A 66 16.29 -21.00 1.99
CA SER A 66 16.83 -22.27 1.53
C SER A 66 17.61 -22.08 0.22
N ALA A 67 17.06 -21.38 -0.77
CA ALA A 67 17.77 -21.09 -2.01
C ALA A 67 19.09 -20.31 -1.77
N TYR A 68 19.08 -19.36 -0.83
CA TYR A 68 20.28 -18.63 -0.44
C TYR A 68 21.37 -19.53 0.18
N PHE A 69 21.00 -20.47 1.05
CA PHE A 69 21.95 -21.44 1.61
C PHE A 69 22.55 -22.35 0.52
N PHE A 70 21.77 -22.71 -0.49
CA PHE A 70 22.20 -23.54 -1.62
C PHE A 70 22.72 -22.73 -2.82
N ARG A 71 23.08 -21.45 -2.65
CA ARG A 71 23.54 -20.57 -3.74
C ARG A 71 24.73 -21.12 -4.54
N SER A 72 25.65 -21.81 -3.88
CA SER A 72 26.84 -22.40 -4.52
C SER A 72 26.56 -23.72 -5.26
N SER A 73 25.32 -24.22 -5.24
CA SER A 73 24.96 -25.51 -5.87
C SER A 73 24.73 -25.44 -7.39
N GLY A 74 24.74 -24.24 -7.98
CA GLY A 74 24.36 -23.99 -9.38
C GLY A 74 22.83 -23.96 -9.63
N ASN A 75 22.03 -24.60 -8.77
CA ASN A 75 20.57 -24.67 -8.88
C ASN A 75 19.84 -24.32 -7.56
N PRO A 76 20.09 -23.14 -6.96
CA PRO A 76 19.53 -22.76 -5.65
C PRO A 76 18.00 -22.79 -5.60
N MET A 77 17.33 -22.32 -6.65
CA MET A 77 15.86 -22.30 -6.72
C MET A 77 15.26 -23.71 -6.63
N LEU A 78 15.91 -24.71 -7.24
CA LEU A 78 15.45 -26.10 -7.18
C LEU A 78 15.47 -26.62 -5.74
N TYR A 79 16.62 -26.49 -5.06
CA TYR A 79 16.76 -26.94 -3.67
C TYR A 79 15.86 -26.17 -2.71
N GLY A 80 15.73 -24.85 -2.92
CA GLY A 80 14.83 -24.01 -2.13
C GLY A 80 13.39 -24.48 -2.18
N ASN A 81 12.90 -24.83 -3.38
CA ASN A 81 11.55 -25.37 -3.54
C ASN A 81 11.41 -26.77 -2.97
N ILE A 82 12.37 -27.68 -3.18
CA ILE A 82 12.32 -29.04 -2.61
C ILE A 82 12.17 -28.96 -1.09
N ILE A 83 13.00 -28.16 -0.42
CA ILE A 83 12.95 -27.98 1.04
C ILE A 83 11.60 -27.41 1.48
N ALA A 84 11.10 -26.37 0.81
CA ALA A 84 9.80 -25.79 1.13
C ALA A 84 8.66 -26.80 0.95
N PHE A 85 8.60 -27.52 -0.18
CA PHE A 85 7.59 -28.55 -0.42
C PHE A 85 7.62 -29.65 0.63
N VAL A 86 8.81 -30.19 0.95
CA VAL A 86 8.97 -31.26 1.94
C VAL A 86 8.58 -30.78 3.33
N LEU A 87 9.09 -29.64 3.78
CA LEU A 87 8.82 -29.10 5.12
C LEU A 87 7.33 -28.83 5.32
N PHE A 88 6.70 -28.11 4.39
CA PHE A 88 5.30 -27.73 4.54
C PHE A 88 4.35 -28.90 4.31
N SER A 89 4.68 -29.86 3.43
CA SER A 89 3.91 -31.10 3.31
C SER A 89 3.99 -31.92 4.60
N PHE A 90 5.16 -31.98 5.25
CA PHE A 90 5.32 -32.63 6.54
C PHE A 90 4.51 -31.92 7.64
N ILE A 91 4.55 -30.59 7.72
CA ILE A 91 3.73 -29.80 8.64
C ILE A 91 2.23 -30.11 8.44
N ILE A 92 1.77 -30.09 7.18
CA ILE A 92 0.39 -30.42 6.84
C ILE A 92 0.06 -31.84 7.32
N ALA A 93 0.85 -32.84 6.93
CA ALA A 93 0.62 -34.24 7.30
C ALA A 93 0.60 -34.43 8.83
N PHE A 94 1.55 -33.83 9.55
CA PHE A 94 1.64 -33.90 11.01
C PHE A 94 0.36 -33.39 11.68
N PHE A 95 -0.11 -32.19 11.31
CA PHE A 95 -1.32 -31.62 11.92
C PHE A 95 -2.59 -32.33 11.46
N LEU A 96 -2.64 -32.84 10.23
CA LEU A 96 -3.76 -33.67 9.76
C LEU A 96 -3.88 -34.97 10.56
N VAL A 97 -2.76 -35.62 10.90
CA VAL A 97 -2.74 -36.84 11.71
C VAL A 97 -3.07 -36.53 13.17
N ARG A 98 -2.46 -35.48 13.74
CA ARG A 98 -2.66 -35.09 15.13
C ARG A 98 -4.11 -34.68 15.41
N ASP A 99 -4.69 -33.88 14.51
CA ASP A 99 -6.04 -33.33 14.66
C ASP A 99 -7.08 -34.13 13.83
N ARG A 100 -6.80 -35.41 13.52
CA ARG A 100 -7.57 -36.25 12.58
C ARG A 100 -9.08 -36.27 12.84
N LYS A 101 -9.49 -36.28 14.11
CA LYS A 101 -10.90 -36.33 14.50
C LYS A 101 -11.61 -35.01 14.17
N ASP A 102 -10.95 -33.90 14.46
CA ASP A 102 -11.45 -32.55 14.18
C ASP A 102 -11.44 -32.26 12.68
N PHE A 103 -10.42 -32.75 11.95
CA PHE A 103 -10.34 -32.59 10.51
C PHE A 103 -11.38 -33.45 9.77
N ALA A 104 -11.58 -34.70 10.19
CA ALA A 104 -12.65 -35.55 9.65
C ALA A 104 -14.04 -34.96 9.93
N ALA A 105 -14.26 -34.37 11.12
CA ALA A 105 -15.47 -33.64 11.45
C ALA A 105 -15.64 -32.36 10.60
N LEU A 106 -14.55 -31.62 10.38
CA LEU A 106 -14.52 -30.42 9.53
C LEU A 106 -14.89 -30.77 8.07
N ILE A 107 -14.23 -31.75 7.45
CA ILE A 107 -14.56 -32.20 6.08
C ILE A 107 -16.01 -32.70 6.01
N LYS A 108 -16.46 -33.49 7.00
CA LYS A 108 -17.86 -33.93 7.09
C LYS A 108 -18.85 -32.79 7.26
N SER A 109 -18.46 -31.65 7.85
CA SER A 109 -19.32 -30.45 7.95
C SER A 109 -19.30 -29.57 6.69
N ILE A 110 -18.17 -29.52 5.98
CA ILE A 110 -17.97 -28.68 4.80
C ILE A 110 -18.74 -29.24 3.60
N ILE A 111 -18.66 -30.56 3.36
CA ILE A 111 -19.25 -31.18 2.16
C ILE A 111 -20.80 -31.03 2.10
N PRO A 112 -21.56 -31.25 3.18
CA PRO A 112 -23.01 -30.99 3.20
C PRO A 112 -23.34 -29.50 3.39
N GLY A 113 -22.48 -28.73 4.06
CA GLY A 113 -22.68 -27.29 4.32
C GLY A 113 -22.60 -26.43 3.05
N ILE A 114 -21.69 -26.76 2.12
CA ILE A 114 -21.61 -26.13 0.79
C ILE A 114 -22.80 -26.54 -0.10
N LYS A 115 -23.30 -27.77 0.03
CA LYS A 115 -24.48 -28.27 -0.71
C LYS A 115 -25.81 -27.76 -0.15
N LYS A 116 -25.86 -27.25 1.08
CA LYS A 116 -27.08 -26.65 1.62
C LYS A 116 -27.32 -25.28 0.99
N ARG A 117 -28.52 -25.10 0.42
CA ARG A 117 -29.04 -23.81 -0.06
C ARG A 117 -28.89 -22.67 0.97
N THR A 118 -28.80 -23.00 2.26
CA THR A 118 -28.63 -22.06 3.38
C THR A 118 -27.28 -21.34 3.40
N PHE A 119 -26.15 -21.97 3.01
CA PHE A 119 -24.85 -21.29 3.03
C PHE A 119 -24.82 -20.09 2.08
N LEU A 120 -25.34 -20.29 0.86
CA LEU A 120 -25.44 -19.24 -0.15
C LEU A 120 -26.36 -18.10 0.33
N THR A 121 -27.53 -18.41 0.89
CA THR A 121 -28.45 -17.38 1.38
C THR A 121 -27.90 -16.61 2.58
N ASP A 122 -27.18 -17.27 3.48
CA ASP A 122 -26.65 -16.65 4.72
C ASP A 122 -25.44 -15.72 4.45
N ASN A 123 -24.74 -15.93 3.33
CA ASN A 123 -23.50 -15.24 2.96
C ASN A 123 -23.60 -14.49 1.62
N ILE A 124 -24.81 -14.25 1.10
CA ILE A 124 -24.99 -13.69 -0.26
C ILE A 124 -24.29 -12.32 -0.44
N ILE A 125 -24.31 -11.47 0.59
CA ILE A 125 -23.67 -10.15 0.55
C ILE A 125 -22.16 -10.30 0.42
N GLU A 126 -21.55 -11.15 1.24
CA GLU A 126 -20.12 -11.43 1.23
C GLU A 126 -19.68 -12.10 -0.08
N LEU A 127 -20.47 -13.05 -0.61
CA LEU A 127 -20.18 -13.72 -1.87
C LEU A 127 -20.21 -12.75 -3.05
N ILE A 128 -21.26 -11.91 -3.14
CA ILE A 128 -21.35 -10.88 -4.19
C ILE A 128 -20.17 -9.91 -4.06
N TYR A 129 -19.87 -9.44 -2.85
CA TYR A 129 -18.74 -8.54 -2.60
C TYR A 129 -17.41 -9.14 -3.12
N VAL A 130 -17.11 -10.39 -2.76
CA VAL A 130 -15.89 -11.08 -3.20
C VAL A 130 -15.87 -11.28 -4.71
N LEU A 131 -16.97 -11.73 -5.32
CA LEU A 131 -17.04 -11.98 -6.77
C LEU A 131 -16.90 -10.70 -7.59
N VAL A 132 -17.54 -9.60 -7.16
CA VAL A 132 -17.44 -8.30 -7.84
C VAL A 132 -16.00 -7.80 -7.82
N PHE A 133 -15.36 -7.77 -6.64
CA PHE A 133 -13.97 -7.31 -6.55
C PHE A 133 -12.99 -8.27 -7.23
N LEU A 134 -13.22 -9.58 -7.18
CA LEU A 134 -12.42 -10.54 -7.94
C LEU A 134 -12.50 -10.25 -9.45
N GLY A 135 -13.69 -10.02 -9.99
CA GLY A 135 -13.89 -9.69 -11.40
C GLY A 135 -13.22 -8.38 -11.80
N ILE A 136 -13.43 -7.31 -11.03
CA ILE A 136 -12.85 -5.99 -11.29
C ILE A 136 -11.32 -6.04 -11.26
N TRP A 137 -10.73 -6.61 -10.21
CA TRP A 137 -9.27 -6.66 -10.09
C TRP A 137 -8.62 -7.61 -11.09
N THR A 138 -9.29 -8.70 -11.46
CA THR A 138 -8.82 -9.55 -12.56
C THR A 138 -8.77 -8.77 -13.87
N PHE A 139 -9.84 -8.03 -14.19
CA PHE A 139 -9.90 -7.19 -15.38
C PHE A 139 -8.76 -6.15 -15.41
N LEU A 140 -8.55 -5.41 -14.32
CA LEU A 140 -7.50 -4.39 -14.26
C LEU A 140 -6.08 -4.98 -14.35
N MET A 141 -5.80 -6.07 -13.62
CA MET A 141 -4.46 -6.68 -13.57
C MET A 141 -4.07 -7.34 -14.89
N VAL A 142 -4.97 -8.14 -15.47
CA VAL A 142 -4.73 -8.79 -16.77
C VAL A 142 -4.70 -7.75 -17.89
N GLY A 143 -5.56 -6.72 -17.82
CA GLY A 143 -5.53 -5.60 -18.76
C GLY A 143 -4.19 -4.87 -18.76
N SER A 144 -3.58 -4.67 -17.59
CA SER A 144 -2.28 -4.00 -17.46
C SER A 144 -1.07 -4.83 -17.89
N PHE A 145 -1.16 -6.16 -17.83
CA PHE A 145 -0.04 -7.05 -18.12
C PHE A 145 -0.50 -8.44 -18.53
N HIS A 146 -0.21 -8.82 -19.77
CA HIS A 146 -0.50 -10.15 -20.28
C HIS A 146 0.48 -10.55 -21.38
N ILE A 147 0.62 -11.86 -21.59
CA ILE A 147 1.38 -12.41 -22.71
C ILE A 147 0.41 -13.02 -23.71
N LYS A 148 0.51 -12.62 -24.97
CA LYS A 148 -0.29 -13.16 -26.09
C LYS A 148 0.62 -13.35 -27.30
N ASP A 149 0.52 -14.52 -27.94
CA ASP A 149 1.26 -14.85 -29.17
C ASP A 149 2.78 -14.61 -29.05
N GLY A 150 3.37 -14.96 -27.91
CA GLY A 150 4.81 -14.76 -27.64
C GLY A 150 5.22 -13.32 -27.34
N VAL A 151 4.28 -12.36 -27.33
CA VAL A 151 4.55 -10.95 -27.01
C VAL A 151 4.04 -10.61 -25.62
N MET A 152 4.92 -10.02 -24.82
CA MET A 152 4.61 -9.45 -23.52
C MET A 152 4.08 -8.03 -23.70
N LYS A 153 2.82 -7.81 -23.33
CA LYS A 153 2.16 -6.50 -23.39
C LYS A 153 2.15 -5.87 -21.99
N ILE A 154 2.90 -4.78 -21.84
CA ILE A 154 3.02 -4.03 -20.59
C ILE A 154 2.32 -2.69 -20.75
N GLY A 155 1.18 -2.51 -20.09
CA GLY A 155 0.39 -1.29 -20.20
C GLY A 155 1.14 -0.05 -19.73
N LEU A 156 0.86 1.11 -20.34
CA LEU A 156 1.49 2.38 -19.99
C LEU A 156 1.24 2.76 -18.52
N SER A 157 0.15 2.27 -17.92
CA SER A 157 -0.14 2.48 -16.50
C SER A 157 0.85 1.82 -15.54
N VAL A 158 1.61 0.81 -15.98
CA VAL A 158 2.50 0.03 -15.12
C VAL A 158 3.95 0.00 -15.58
N VAL A 159 4.25 0.43 -16.81
CA VAL A 159 5.57 0.23 -17.43
C VAL A 159 6.73 0.78 -16.59
N SER A 160 6.57 1.95 -15.97
CA SER A 160 7.61 2.58 -15.15
C SER A 160 8.02 1.71 -13.97
N ASP A 161 7.06 1.17 -13.22
CA ASP A 161 7.32 0.30 -12.07
C ASP A 161 7.64 -1.14 -12.50
N PHE A 162 7.06 -1.61 -13.60
CA PHE A 162 7.26 -3.00 -14.05
C PHE A 162 8.63 -3.22 -14.63
N SER A 163 9.22 -2.20 -15.23
CA SER A 163 10.56 -2.28 -15.77
C SER A 163 11.60 -2.78 -14.75
N PRO A 164 11.76 -2.16 -13.57
CA PRO A 164 12.63 -2.70 -12.52
C PRO A 164 12.10 -3.99 -11.90
N HIS A 165 10.78 -4.14 -11.71
CA HIS A 165 10.22 -5.35 -11.12
C HIS A 165 10.46 -6.59 -11.98
N LEU A 166 10.25 -6.51 -13.30
CA LEU A 166 10.42 -7.61 -14.24
C LEU A 166 11.90 -8.03 -14.34
N ALA A 167 12.83 -7.08 -14.29
CA ALA A 167 14.25 -7.39 -14.22
C ALA A 167 14.59 -8.19 -12.95
N VAL A 168 14.09 -7.78 -11.79
CA VAL A 168 14.28 -8.51 -10.52
C VAL A 168 13.63 -9.89 -10.59
N ILE A 169 12.42 -9.99 -11.14
CA ILE A 169 11.73 -11.29 -11.33
C ILE A 169 12.58 -12.22 -12.19
N ARG A 170 13.09 -11.73 -13.33
CA ARG A 170 13.90 -12.50 -14.28
C ARG A 170 15.28 -12.84 -13.74
N SER A 171 15.87 -11.99 -12.90
CA SER A 171 17.15 -12.33 -12.24
C SER A 171 16.99 -13.48 -11.25
N PHE A 172 15.82 -13.64 -10.62
CA PHE A 172 15.52 -14.83 -9.81
C PHE A 172 15.20 -16.06 -10.67
N SER A 173 14.37 -15.91 -11.72
CA SER A 173 13.96 -17.06 -12.53
C SER A 173 15.07 -17.59 -13.44
N PHE A 174 15.96 -16.73 -13.97
CA PHE A 174 17.03 -17.09 -14.91
C PHE A 174 18.46 -16.72 -14.48
N GLY A 175 18.65 -15.71 -13.62
CA GLY A 175 19.92 -14.99 -13.42
C GLY A 175 20.77 -15.30 -12.19
N LEU A 176 20.42 -16.31 -11.37
CA LEU A 176 21.09 -16.57 -10.06
C LEU A 176 21.26 -15.31 -9.20
N ASN A 177 20.16 -14.78 -8.64
CA ASN A 177 20.22 -13.62 -7.75
C ASN A 177 20.40 -13.99 -6.26
N PHE A 178 21.46 -14.76 -5.96
CA PHE A 178 21.87 -15.17 -4.61
C PHE A 178 23.39 -15.00 -4.41
N PRO A 179 23.87 -14.04 -3.60
CA PRO A 179 23.11 -13.08 -2.80
C PRO A 179 22.23 -12.17 -3.68
N SER A 180 21.18 -11.60 -3.07
CA SER A 180 20.23 -10.78 -3.82
C SER A 180 20.76 -9.37 -4.02
N GLU A 181 20.73 -8.94 -5.28
CA GLU A 181 21.27 -7.68 -5.77
C GLU A 181 20.26 -7.03 -6.73
N TYR A 182 20.28 -5.71 -6.82
CA TYR A 182 19.42 -4.98 -7.73
C TYR A 182 19.95 -5.07 -9.18
N PRO A 183 19.19 -5.62 -10.15
CA PRO A 183 19.72 -5.86 -11.50
C PRO A 183 20.14 -4.60 -12.25
N HIS A 184 19.52 -3.46 -11.95
CA HIS A 184 19.86 -2.15 -12.53
C HIS A 184 21.10 -1.51 -11.90
N PHE A 185 21.66 -2.10 -10.85
CA PHE A 185 22.83 -1.59 -10.17
C PHE A 185 23.59 -2.74 -9.49
N ALA A 186 24.45 -3.41 -10.24
CA ALA A 186 25.19 -4.60 -9.79
C ALA A 186 26.26 -4.26 -8.73
N ASP A 187 25.88 -3.90 -7.50
CA ASP A 187 26.79 -3.52 -6.39
C ASP A 187 26.85 -4.52 -5.25
N GLY A 188 26.15 -5.65 -5.35
CA GLY A 188 26.10 -6.62 -4.27
C GLY A 188 25.04 -6.34 -3.20
N SER A 189 24.24 -5.28 -3.33
CA SER A 189 23.20 -4.88 -2.38
C SER A 189 21.80 -4.84 -2.98
N MET A 190 20.80 -4.96 -2.10
CA MET A 190 19.40 -4.83 -2.44
C MET A 190 18.74 -3.86 -1.45
N ARG A 191 18.53 -2.62 -1.89
CA ARG A 191 17.98 -1.52 -1.08
C ARG A 191 16.48 -1.34 -1.21
N TYR A 192 15.88 -1.93 -2.25
CA TYR A 192 14.44 -1.92 -2.50
C TYR A 192 13.81 -3.24 -2.06
N HIS A 193 12.49 -3.23 -1.81
CA HIS A 193 11.77 -4.46 -1.49
C HIS A 193 11.70 -5.37 -2.73
N PHE A 194 11.96 -6.67 -2.54
CA PHE A 194 12.08 -7.62 -3.65
C PHE A 194 11.34 -8.94 -3.40
N MET A 195 10.83 -9.20 -2.20
CA MET A 195 10.33 -10.54 -1.85
C MET A 195 9.09 -10.96 -2.64
N PHE A 196 8.25 -10.01 -3.05
CA PHE A 196 7.12 -10.29 -3.95
C PHE A 196 7.58 -10.59 -5.38
N MET A 197 8.67 -9.95 -5.83
CA MET A 197 9.31 -10.23 -7.12
C MET A 197 10.01 -11.58 -7.09
N PHE A 198 10.62 -11.95 -5.95
CA PHE A 198 11.13 -13.30 -5.72
C PHE A 198 10.01 -14.34 -5.77
N LEU A 199 8.87 -14.12 -5.09
CA LEU A 199 7.70 -15.01 -5.22
C LEU A 199 7.31 -15.20 -6.69
N THR A 200 7.22 -14.11 -7.44
CA THR A 200 6.85 -14.14 -8.86
C THR A 200 7.89 -14.90 -9.71
N GLY A 201 9.18 -14.64 -9.49
CA GLY A 201 10.28 -15.35 -10.17
C GLY A 201 10.33 -16.83 -9.80
N ASN A 202 9.98 -17.18 -8.56
CA ASN A 202 9.84 -18.56 -8.12
C ASN A 202 8.67 -19.28 -8.82
N LEU A 203 7.51 -18.62 -8.91
CA LEU A 203 6.36 -19.15 -9.61
C LEU A 203 6.65 -19.36 -11.11
N GLU A 204 7.37 -18.43 -11.73
CA GLU A 204 7.85 -18.59 -13.10
C GLU A 204 8.83 -19.77 -13.24
N PHE A 205 9.81 -19.87 -12.33
CA PHE A 205 10.74 -21.00 -12.29
C PHE A 205 10.01 -22.36 -12.17
N LEU A 206 8.90 -22.41 -11.42
CA LEU A 206 8.04 -23.59 -11.29
C LEU A 206 7.07 -23.81 -12.47
N GLY A 207 7.26 -23.06 -13.57
CA GLY A 207 6.60 -23.26 -14.85
C GLY A 207 5.30 -22.48 -15.05
N LEU A 208 4.96 -21.50 -14.20
CA LEU A 208 3.89 -20.55 -14.51
C LEU A 208 4.37 -19.53 -15.54
N ARG A 209 3.53 -19.20 -16.53
CA ARG A 209 3.83 -18.11 -17.47
C ARG A 209 3.95 -16.79 -16.70
N LEU A 210 4.92 -15.96 -17.04
CA LEU A 210 5.29 -14.75 -16.29
C LEU A 210 4.09 -13.85 -15.93
N ASP A 211 3.18 -13.64 -16.87
CA ASP A 211 1.97 -12.84 -16.64
C ASP A 211 1.10 -13.42 -15.54
N TRP A 212 0.83 -14.73 -15.54
CA TRP A 212 0.09 -15.40 -14.47
C TRP A 212 0.88 -15.50 -13.17
N ALA A 213 2.20 -15.74 -13.24
CA ALA A 213 3.08 -15.75 -12.07
C ALA A 213 3.01 -14.42 -11.32
N PHE A 214 2.80 -13.30 -12.03
CA PHE A 214 2.69 -11.97 -11.42
C PHE A 214 1.24 -11.56 -11.12
N ASN A 215 0.30 -11.81 -12.04
CA ASN A 215 -1.12 -11.41 -11.93
C ASN A 215 -1.83 -12.20 -10.83
N LEU A 216 -1.66 -13.52 -10.78
CA LEU A 216 -2.42 -14.39 -9.87
C LEU A 216 -2.19 -14.06 -8.39
N PRO A 217 -0.94 -14.02 -7.87
CA PRO A 217 -0.73 -13.64 -6.48
C PRO A 217 -1.18 -12.19 -6.20
N ALA A 218 -1.06 -11.27 -7.15
CA ALA A 218 -1.51 -9.88 -6.99
C ALA A 218 -3.04 -9.77 -6.84
N ILE A 219 -3.80 -10.46 -7.71
CA ILE A 219 -5.27 -10.51 -7.65
C ILE A 219 -5.72 -11.12 -6.32
N LEU A 220 -5.14 -12.25 -5.93
CA LEU A 220 -5.46 -12.90 -4.65
C LEU A 220 -5.11 -12.00 -3.46
N SER A 221 -4.03 -11.22 -3.55
CA SER A 221 -3.61 -10.28 -2.50
C SER A 221 -4.60 -9.15 -2.30
N VAL A 222 -5.04 -8.46 -3.37
CA VAL A 222 -5.96 -7.33 -3.25
C VAL A 222 -7.37 -7.77 -2.86
N VAL A 223 -7.85 -8.91 -3.35
CA VAL A 223 -9.11 -9.50 -2.89
C VAL A 223 -9.00 -9.90 -1.42
N SER A 224 -7.88 -10.49 -1.00
CA SER A 224 -7.66 -10.86 0.41
C SER A 224 -7.64 -9.64 1.33
N PHE A 225 -6.96 -8.58 0.92
CA PHE A 225 -6.96 -7.31 1.64
C PHE A 225 -8.38 -6.73 1.77
N LEU A 226 -9.17 -6.71 0.69
CA LEU A 226 -10.55 -6.21 0.71
C LEU A 226 -11.47 -7.04 1.62
N MET A 227 -11.34 -8.36 1.61
CA MET A 227 -12.08 -9.24 2.54
C MET A 227 -11.74 -8.94 4.01
N LEU A 228 -10.46 -8.68 4.32
CA LEU A 228 -10.02 -8.31 5.67
C LEU A 228 -10.44 -6.88 6.05
N LEU A 229 -10.42 -5.93 5.11
CA LEU A 229 -10.93 -4.57 5.31
C LEU A 229 -12.43 -4.56 5.60
N TYR A 230 -13.21 -5.30 4.81
CA TYR A 230 -14.63 -5.54 5.07
C TYR A 230 -14.84 -6.12 6.47
N SER A 231 -14.10 -7.19 6.79
CA SER A 231 -14.21 -7.89 8.08
C SER A 231 -13.88 -6.97 9.24
N PHE A 232 -12.83 -6.15 9.12
CA PHE A 232 -12.44 -5.19 10.14
C PHE A 232 -13.51 -4.12 10.36
N ALA A 233 -14.10 -3.57 9.30
CA ALA A 233 -15.19 -2.60 9.41
C ALA A 233 -16.43 -3.20 10.11
N VAL A 234 -16.78 -4.44 9.78
CA VAL A 234 -17.90 -5.18 10.40
C VAL A 234 -17.61 -5.53 11.85
N LEU A 235 -16.39 -5.98 12.19
CA LEU A 235 -15.97 -6.21 13.57
C LEU A 235 -16.01 -4.93 14.40
N LEU A 236 -15.60 -3.81 13.81
CA LEU A 236 -15.55 -2.53 14.49
C LEU A 236 -16.95 -1.96 14.77
N LEU A 237 -17.85 -1.97 13.78
CA LEU A 237 -19.12 -1.24 13.84
C LEU A 237 -20.39 -2.11 13.84
N GLY A 238 -20.27 -3.40 13.54
CA GLY A 238 -21.33 -4.41 13.65
C GLY A 238 -22.34 -4.45 12.50
N GLU A 239 -22.10 -3.73 11.40
CA GLU A 239 -23.05 -3.62 10.28
C GLU A 239 -22.38 -4.01 8.95
N LYS A 240 -22.92 -5.02 8.25
CA LYS A 240 -22.39 -5.52 6.96
C LYS A 240 -22.35 -4.44 5.87
N ALA A 241 -23.37 -3.58 5.82
CA ALA A 241 -23.47 -2.51 4.83
C ALA A 241 -22.31 -1.51 4.94
N ILE A 242 -21.80 -1.25 6.15
CA ILE A 242 -20.64 -0.39 6.35
C ILE A 242 -19.42 -1.03 5.70
N GLY A 243 -19.20 -2.34 5.86
CA GLY A 243 -18.11 -3.06 5.20
C GLY A 243 -18.18 -2.99 3.67
N VAL A 244 -19.37 -3.10 3.08
CA VAL A 244 -19.57 -2.95 1.63
C VAL A 244 -19.21 -1.54 1.17
N ILE A 245 -19.77 -0.50 1.82
CA ILE A 245 -19.50 0.90 1.47
C ILE A 245 -18.01 1.24 1.66
N THR A 246 -17.35 0.72 2.70
CA THR A 246 -15.90 0.88 2.88
C THR A 246 -15.12 0.31 1.70
N GLY A 247 -15.49 -0.86 1.16
CA GLY A 247 -14.86 -1.40 -0.05
C GLY A 247 -15.06 -0.52 -1.29
N VAL A 248 -16.25 0.07 -1.43
CA VAL A 248 -16.54 1.03 -2.53
C VAL A 248 -15.70 2.29 -2.39
N LEU A 249 -15.58 2.86 -1.18
CA LEU A 249 -14.76 4.04 -0.91
C LEU A 249 -13.25 3.76 -0.93
N PHE A 250 -12.83 2.51 -0.73
CA PHE A 250 -11.47 2.09 -1.04
C PHE A 250 -11.21 2.15 -2.54
N PHE A 251 -12.18 1.67 -3.32
CA PHE A 251 -12.03 1.59 -4.78
C PHE A 251 -12.17 2.96 -5.44
N PHE A 252 -13.01 3.87 -4.94
CA PHE A 252 -13.19 5.20 -5.50
C PHE A 252 -12.70 6.27 -4.52
N ARG A 253 -11.64 6.99 -4.91
CA ARG A 253 -11.11 8.09 -4.08
C ARG A 253 -12.06 9.29 -4.06
N SER A 254 -12.08 9.97 -2.92
CA SER A 254 -12.69 11.29 -2.74
C SER A 254 -11.67 12.36 -3.07
N SER A 255 -12.05 13.37 -3.85
CA SER A 255 -11.21 14.51 -4.24
C SER A 255 -12.06 15.55 -4.97
N PHE A 256 -11.64 16.82 -4.96
CA PHE A 256 -12.25 17.85 -5.79
C PHE A 256 -11.72 17.92 -7.23
N ALA A 257 -10.75 17.08 -7.61
CA ALA A 257 -10.15 17.06 -8.94
C ALA A 257 -11.19 16.99 -10.08
N PHE A 258 -12.28 16.22 -9.92
CA PHE A 258 -13.35 16.18 -10.92
C PHE A 258 -14.00 17.56 -11.16
N PHE A 259 -14.23 18.33 -10.10
CA PHE A 259 -14.86 19.64 -10.21
C PHE A 259 -13.92 20.69 -10.79
N THR A 260 -12.62 20.61 -10.51
CA THR A 260 -11.64 21.41 -11.25
C THR A 260 -11.63 21.02 -12.72
N TYR A 261 -11.51 19.73 -13.03
CA TYR A 261 -11.39 19.24 -14.40
C TYR A 261 -12.55 19.68 -15.31
N ILE A 262 -13.79 19.54 -14.86
CA ILE A 262 -14.96 19.96 -15.67
C ILE A 262 -15.03 21.47 -15.90
N THR A 263 -14.23 22.25 -15.17
CA THR A 263 -14.16 23.72 -15.27
C THR A 263 -12.94 24.20 -16.05
N GLU A 264 -12.04 23.30 -16.46
CA GLU A 264 -10.94 23.59 -17.39
C GLU A 264 -11.42 23.89 -18.81
N LYS A 265 -12.71 23.66 -19.08
CA LYS A 265 -13.35 23.90 -20.37
C LYS A 265 -14.47 24.92 -20.23
N THR A 266 -14.81 25.58 -21.32
CA THR A 266 -15.93 26.54 -21.34
C THR A 266 -17.27 25.85 -21.12
N SER A 267 -17.42 24.60 -21.59
CA SER A 267 -18.63 23.80 -21.48
C SER A 267 -18.41 22.49 -20.72
N VAL A 268 -19.28 22.19 -19.75
CA VAL A 268 -19.26 20.90 -19.02
C VAL A 268 -19.45 19.72 -19.97
N MET A 269 -20.27 19.87 -21.01
CA MET A 269 -20.50 18.81 -21.99
C MET A 269 -19.24 18.47 -22.79
N GLU A 270 -18.39 19.47 -23.05
CA GLU A 270 -17.10 19.28 -23.70
C GLU A 270 -16.15 18.49 -22.80
N ALA A 271 -16.00 18.91 -21.53
CA ALA A 271 -15.19 18.17 -20.56
C ALA A 271 -15.65 16.72 -20.39
N LEU A 272 -16.96 16.47 -20.30
CA LEU A 272 -17.51 15.11 -20.18
C LEU A 272 -17.26 14.25 -21.44
N LYS A 273 -17.15 14.85 -22.63
CA LYS A 273 -16.78 14.13 -23.85
C LYS A 273 -15.30 13.74 -23.82
N GLU A 274 -14.42 14.63 -23.37
CA GLU A 274 -12.98 14.39 -23.26
C GLU A 274 -12.62 13.32 -22.23
N LEU A 275 -13.43 13.14 -21.18
CA LEU A 275 -13.24 12.04 -20.21
C LEU A 275 -13.11 10.67 -20.87
N LYS A 276 -13.74 10.45 -22.04
CA LYS A 276 -13.67 9.15 -22.72
C LYS A 276 -12.28 8.84 -23.29
N THR A 277 -11.50 9.88 -23.60
CA THR A 277 -10.18 9.77 -24.24
C THR A 277 -9.04 10.13 -23.30
N ILE A 278 -9.34 10.43 -22.03
CA ILE A 278 -8.32 10.81 -21.06
C ILE A 278 -7.29 9.68 -20.87
N THR A 279 -6.02 10.04 -20.86
CA THR A 279 -4.90 9.12 -20.66
C THR A 279 -4.05 9.47 -19.44
N ASP A 280 -4.39 10.54 -18.72
CA ASP A 280 -3.77 10.90 -17.44
C ASP A 280 -4.81 10.89 -16.32
N HIS A 281 -4.36 10.73 -15.08
CA HIS A 281 -5.25 10.90 -13.93
C HIS A 281 -5.55 12.39 -13.72
N ILE A 282 -6.81 12.73 -13.44
CA ILE A 282 -7.20 14.11 -13.12
C ILE A 282 -6.68 14.50 -11.74
N GLY A 283 -6.24 15.74 -11.58
CA GLY A 283 -5.64 16.20 -10.34
C GLY A 283 -5.38 17.69 -10.34
N ASN A 284 -5.26 18.27 -9.14
CA ASN A 284 -4.94 19.68 -8.98
C ASN A 284 -4.00 19.93 -7.79
N THR A 285 -3.36 18.85 -7.33
CA THR A 285 -2.21 18.87 -6.42
C THR A 285 -1.04 18.17 -7.10
N PRO A 286 0.22 18.45 -6.68
CA PRO A 286 1.39 17.91 -7.38
C PRO A 286 1.39 16.37 -7.48
N ASN A 287 1.72 15.86 -8.68
CA ASN A 287 1.87 14.45 -9.00
C ASN A 287 0.58 13.59 -8.89
N GLU A 288 -0.61 14.20 -8.86
CA GLU A 288 -1.87 13.43 -8.92
C GLU A 288 -2.06 12.70 -10.26
N GLU A 289 -1.55 13.28 -11.34
CA GLU A 289 -1.60 12.74 -12.70
C GLU A 289 -0.88 11.39 -12.83
N TRP A 290 0.06 11.11 -11.91
CA TRP A 290 0.72 9.81 -11.82
C TRP A 290 -0.22 8.70 -11.31
N GLY A 291 -1.37 9.05 -10.75
CA GLY A 291 -2.35 8.10 -10.20
C GLY A 291 -1.97 7.53 -8.83
N LEU A 292 -1.19 8.27 -8.02
CA LEU A 292 -0.72 7.84 -6.70
C LEU A 292 -1.84 7.52 -5.70
N TYR A 293 -2.99 8.16 -5.85
CA TYR A 293 -4.17 7.99 -5.00
C TYR A 293 -5.30 7.20 -5.67
N ALA A 294 -5.09 6.79 -6.92
CA ALA A 294 -6.06 6.07 -7.75
C ALA A 294 -5.90 4.55 -7.61
N GLN A 295 -6.79 3.79 -8.25
CA GLN A 295 -6.71 2.33 -8.30
C GLN A 295 -5.39 1.84 -8.93
N LYS A 296 -4.78 2.68 -9.80
CA LYS A 296 -3.49 2.45 -10.45
C LYS A 296 -2.41 2.03 -9.46
N VAL A 297 -2.35 2.62 -8.27
CA VAL A 297 -1.32 2.31 -7.25
C VAL A 297 -1.27 0.83 -6.84
N TYR A 298 -2.41 0.13 -6.92
CA TYR A 298 -2.47 -1.30 -6.62
C TYR A 298 -2.12 -2.17 -7.82
N VAL A 299 -2.25 -1.63 -9.03
CA VAL A 299 -1.95 -2.31 -10.30
C VAL A 299 -0.45 -2.25 -10.60
N ASN A 300 0.20 -1.10 -10.39
CA ASN A 300 1.64 -0.93 -10.57
C ASN A 300 2.46 -1.49 -9.38
N GLN A 301 2.05 -1.23 -8.13
CA GLN A 301 2.70 -1.74 -6.92
C GLN A 301 1.97 -2.97 -6.38
N ARG A 302 2.01 -4.07 -7.14
CA ARG A 302 1.27 -5.31 -6.84
C ARG A 302 1.54 -5.93 -5.46
N HIS A 303 2.71 -5.64 -4.90
CA HIS A 303 3.13 -6.10 -3.59
C HIS A 303 2.45 -5.32 -2.44
N LEU A 304 1.94 -4.10 -2.69
CA LEU A 304 1.33 -3.21 -1.69
C LEU A 304 0.12 -3.88 -1.02
N ALA A 305 -0.79 -4.44 -1.82
CA ALA A 305 -2.01 -5.06 -1.31
C ALA A 305 -1.73 -6.28 -0.44
N PHE A 306 -0.68 -7.05 -0.75
CA PHE A 306 -0.29 -8.23 0.03
C PHE A 306 0.06 -7.84 1.47
N VAL A 307 0.93 -6.83 1.64
CA VAL A 307 1.35 -6.39 2.97
C VAL A 307 0.23 -5.65 3.69
N SER A 308 -0.59 -4.88 2.98
CA SER A 308 -1.80 -4.26 3.56
C SER A 308 -2.77 -5.31 4.11
N GLY A 309 -2.90 -6.47 3.45
CA GLY A 309 -3.65 -7.61 3.97
C GLY A 309 -3.11 -8.15 5.29
N ILE A 310 -1.79 -8.34 5.39
CA ILE A 310 -1.14 -8.76 6.65
C ILE A 310 -1.34 -7.70 7.75
N MET A 311 -1.21 -6.41 7.42
CA MET A 311 -1.53 -5.32 8.35
C MET A 311 -2.98 -5.44 8.87
N MET A 312 -3.96 -5.66 7.99
CA MET A 312 -5.36 -5.82 8.42
C MET A 312 -5.56 -7.03 9.33
N LEU A 313 -4.87 -8.14 9.08
CA LEU A 313 -4.89 -9.31 9.98
C LEU A 313 -4.36 -8.97 11.38
N VAL A 314 -3.26 -8.21 11.46
CA VAL A 314 -2.71 -7.73 12.74
C VAL A 314 -3.69 -6.80 13.45
N LEU A 315 -4.33 -5.87 12.72
CA LEU A 315 -5.33 -4.96 13.27
C LEU A 315 -6.58 -5.70 13.75
N ILE A 316 -7.07 -6.71 13.03
CA ILE A 316 -8.19 -7.57 13.45
C ILE A 316 -7.84 -8.28 14.76
N THR A 317 -6.61 -8.77 14.90
CA THR A 317 -6.14 -9.47 16.10
C THR A 317 -5.95 -8.52 17.30
N ALA A 318 -5.55 -7.27 17.04
CA ALA A 318 -5.36 -6.26 18.08
C ALA A 318 -6.67 -5.55 18.51
N LEU A 319 -7.68 -5.50 17.63
CA LEU A 319 -8.94 -4.78 17.85
C LEU A 319 -9.66 -5.12 19.16
N PRO A 320 -9.75 -6.40 19.60
CA PRO A 320 -10.41 -6.75 20.87
C PRO A 320 -9.77 -6.07 22.09
N LEU A 321 -8.45 -5.84 22.07
CA LEU A 321 -7.71 -5.21 23.18
C LEU A 321 -8.14 -3.74 23.36
N PHE A 322 -8.37 -3.05 22.23
CA PHE A 322 -8.91 -1.69 22.19
C PHE A 322 -10.37 -1.66 22.67
N ILE A 323 -11.23 -2.50 22.08
CA ILE A 323 -12.65 -2.55 22.43
C ILE A 323 -12.83 -2.83 23.92
N LYS A 324 -12.04 -3.75 24.49
CA LYS A 324 -12.07 -4.09 25.92
C LYS A 324 -11.77 -2.88 26.83
N MET A 325 -10.80 -2.04 26.48
CA MET A 325 -10.51 -0.80 27.22
C MET A 325 -11.71 0.15 27.15
N MET A 326 -12.23 0.38 25.95
CA MET A 326 -13.34 1.31 25.73
C MET A 326 -14.63 0.86 26.42
N THR A 327 -14.92 -0.44 26.43
CA THR A 327 -16.05 -1.01 27.18
C THR A 327 -15.88 -0.80 28.69
N ARG A 328 -14.68 -1.00 29.24
CA ARG A 328 -14.40 -0.81 30.69
C ARG A 328 -14.57 0.66 31.10
N ILE A 329 -13.97 1.58 30.35
CA ILE A 329 -14.15 3.02 30.53
C ILE A 329 -15.63 3.39 30.39
N GLY A 330 -16.35 2.77 29.45
CA GLY A 330 -17.80 2.85 29.28
C GLY A 330 -18.57 2.59 30.57
N LYS A 331 -18.32 1.44 31.18
CA LYS A 331 -18.98 1.01 32.43
C LYS A 331 -18.71 1.98 33.59
N LEU A 332 -17.47 2.47 33.74
CA LEU A 332 -17.13 3.42 34.81
C LEU A 332 -17.95 4.71 34.76
N TYR A 333 -18.19 5.22 33.56
CA TYR A 333 -18.96 6.45 33.40
C TYR A 333 -20.46 6.21 33.50
N GLN A 334 -20.98 5.06 33.06
CA GLN A 334 -22.36 4.68 33.34
C GLN A 334 -22.61 4.63 34.85
N LYS A 335 -21.67 4.07 35.62
CA LYS A 335 -21.74 4.07 37.09
C LYS A 335 -21.76 5.50 37.67
N ARG A 336 -20.96 6.42 37.13
CA ARG A 336 -20.98 7.84 37.50
C ARG A 336 -22.33 8.51 37.23
N LEU A 337 -22.93 8.24 36.07
CA LEU A 337 -24.24 8.81 35.71
C LEU A 337 -25.38 8.31 36.61
N GLN A 338 -25.26 7.11 37.17
CA GLN A 338 -26.29 6.50 38.04
C GLN A 338 -26.22 6.96 39.50
N LYS A 339 -25.11 7.56 39.96
CA LYS A 339 -24.93 8.04 41.35
C LYS A 339 -24.34 9.46 41.39
N PRO A 340 -25.14 10.51 41.12
CA PRO A 340 -24.65 11.88 41.11
C PRO A 340 -24.50 12.52 42.51
N GLU A 341 -25.27 12.05 43.50
CA GLU A 341 -25.49 12.75 44.79
C GLU A 341 -24.72 12.19 45.99
N GLU A 342 -24.11 10.99 45.90
CA GLU A 342 -23.21 10.46 46.94
C GLU A 342 -21.82 11.09 46.81
N ASN A 343 -21.70 12.37 47.18
CA ASN A 343 -20.49 13.16 46.95
C ASN A 343 -19.50 13.17 48.15
N GLU A 344 -19.73 12.39 49.21
CA GLU A 344 -18.89 12.54 50.42
C GLU A 344 -17.85 11.46 50.70
N GLU A 345 -17.86 10.24 50.13
CA GLU A 345 -16.78 9.27 50.47
C GLU A 345 -16.33 8.28 49.37
N THR A 346 -16.81 8.43 48.13
CA THR A 346 -16.51 7.50 47.03
C THR A 346 -15.41 7.99 46.07
N GLU A 347 -14.34 7.18 45.94
CA GLU A 347 -13.16 7.34 45.06
C GLU A 347 -13.46 8.15 43.77
N SER A 348 -12.96 9.40 43.68
CA SER A 348 -13.17 10.32 42.54
C SER A 348 -13.13 9.61 41.19
N PHE A 349 -14.07 9.90 40.28
CA PHE A 349 -14.13 9.29 38.93
C PHE A 349 -12.77 9.32 38.22
N TRP A 350 -12.04 10.42 38.34
CA TRP A 350 -10.70 10.56 37.74
C TRP A 350 -9.69 9.61 38.36
N LYS A 351 -9.75 9.38 39.67
CA LYS A 351 -8.94 8.36 40.36
C LYS A 351 -9.27 6.96 39.85
N SER A 352 -10.55 6.62 39.72
CA SER A 352 -11.00 5.34 39.13
C SER A 352 -10.59 5.17 37.66
N TYR A 353 -10.70 6.24 36.86
CA TYR A 353 -10.29 6.25 35.46
C TYR A 353 -8.78 6.05 35.32
N ILE A 354 -7.97 6.84 36.03
CA ILE A 354 -6.51 6.74 36.02
C ILE A 354 -6.07 5.37 36.53
N LYS A 355 -6.72 4.84 37.57
CA LYS A 355 -6.48 3.49 38.07
C LYS A 355 -6.76 2.43 37.00
N GLU A 356 -7.90 2.50 36.31
CA GLU A 356 -8.24 1.53 35.25
C GLU A 356 -7.36 1.68 34.00
N PHE A 357 -7.04 2.91 33.61
CA PHE A 357 -6.32 3.24 32.38
C PHE A 357 -4.80 3.08 32.52
N ILE A 358 -4.22 3.51 33.64
CA ILE A 358 -2.77 3.53 33.89
C ILE A 358 -2.39 2.45 34.90
N PHE A 359 -2.91 2.46 36.12
CA PHE A 359 -2.33 1.63 37.19
C PHE A 359 -2.82 0.18 37.23
N SER A 360 -3.84 -0.18 36.45
CA SER A 360 -4.37 -1.54 36.48
C SER A 360 -3.41 -2.53 35.82
N LYS A 361 -3.16 -3.67 36.48
CA LYS A 361 -2.34 -4.76 35.92
C LYS A 361 -2.83 -5.18 34.53
N SER A 362 -4.16 -5.22 34.33
CA SER A 362 -4.78 -5.56 33.04
C SER A 362 -4.53 -4.54 31.92
N ALA A 363 -4.17 -3.29 32.26
CA ALA A 363 -3.81 -2.28 31.26
C ALA A 363 -2.44 -2.56 30.62
N TRP A 364 -1.53 -3.24 31.33
CA TRP A 364 -0.17 -3.48 30.84
C TRP A 364 0.09 -4.93 30.48
N VAL A 365 -0.19 -5.85 31.39
CA VAL A 365 0.22 -7.26 31.28
C VAL A 365 -0.37 -7.90 30.03
N PRO A 366 0.42 -8.58 29.19
CA PRO A 366 -0.07 -9.25 28.00
C PRO A 366 -1.19 -10.26 28.28
N GLN A 367 -2.22 -10.29 27.43
CA GLN A 367 -3.19 -11.40 27.44
C GLN A 367 -2.54 -12.70 26.95
N SER A 368 -1.68 -12.60 25.93
CA SER A 368 -0.92 -13.71 25.35
C SER A 368 0.37 -13.15 24.77
N VAL A 369 1.51 -13.55 25.36
CA VAL A 369 2.85 -13.22 24.82
C VAL A 369 3.05 -13.92 23.49
N PHE A 370 2.62 -15.18 23.38
CA PHE A 370 2.73 -15.98 22.17
C PHE A 370 2.06 -15.30 20.96
N THR A 371 0.82 -14.82 21.12
CA THR A 371 0.10 -14.10 20.05
C THR A 371 0.85 -12.82 19.64
N SER A 372 1.42 -12.09 20.60
CA SER A 372 2.22 -10.90 20.31
C SER A 372 3.49 -11.23 19.54
N VAL A 373 4.16 -12.34 19.87
CA VAL A 373 5.33 -12.83 19.13
C VAL A 373 4.95 -13.19 17.70
N VAL A 374 3.87 -13.98 17.51
CA VAL A 374 3.39 -14.37 16.18
C VAL A 374 3.05 -13.15 15.33
N MET A 375 2.32 -12.17 15.88
CA MET A 375 1.99 -10.92 15.18
C MET A 375 3.24 -10.11 14.82
N GLY A 376 4.21 -10.00 15.75
CA GLY A 376 5.48 -9.32 15.49
C GLY A 376 6.31 -10.01 14.41
N ILE A 377 6.33 -11.34 14.37
CA ILE A 377 7.01 -12.11 13.33
C ILE A 377 6.33 -11.91 11.97
N LEU A 378 5.00 -12.05 11.90
CA LEU A 378 4.28 -11.90 10.64
C LEU A 378 4.44 -10.50 10.04
N LEU A 379 4.38 -9.45 10.87
CA LEU A 379 4.60 -8.08 10.40
C LEU A 379 6.09 -7.80 10.11
N GLY A 380 7.01 -8.32 10.91
CA GLY A 380 8.45 -8.15 10.71
C GLY A 380 8.94 -8.79 9.40
N LEU A 381 8.41 -9.95 9.04
CA LEU A 381 8.72 -10.64 7.79
C LEU A 381 8.23 -9.90 6.54
N THR A 382 7.39 -8.88 6.64
CA THR A 382 6.96 -8.09 5.47
C THR A 382 7.85 -6.88 5.16
N GLY A 383 8.94 -6.67 5.90
CA GLY A 383 9.88 -5.55 5.71
C GLY A 383 10.35 -5.38 4.26
N PHE A 384 10.90 -6.45 3.67
CA PHE A 384 11.34 -6.48 2.26
C PHE A 384 10.24 -6.91 1.27
N TRP A 385 8.98 -6.92 1.71
CA TRP A 385 7.81 -6.99 0.82
C TRP A 385 7.26 -5.58 0.54
N ASN A 386 7.09 -4.77 1.59
CA ASN A 386 6.79 -3.34 1.50
C ASN A 386 7.04 -2.66 2.86
N GLY A 387 8.15 -1.94 3.00
CA GLY A 387 8.52 -1.28 4.26
C GLY A 387 7.59 -0.13 4.67
N ALA A 388 6.99 0.59 3.71
CA ALA A 388 6.09 1.70 4.02
C ALA A 388 4.81 1.23 4.73
N VAL A 389 4.24 0.09 4.33
CA VAL A 389 3.09 -0.49 5.05
C VAL A 389 3.47 -0.93 6.47
N VAL A 390 4.70 -1.44 6.68
CA VAL A 390 5.17 -1.80 8.02
C VAL A 390 5.27 -0.58 8.92
N ILE A 391 5.83 0.53 8.42
CA ILE A 391 5.89 1.81 9.15
C ILE A 391 4.47 2.30 9.47
N ALA A 392 3.56 2.29 8.49
CA ALA A 392 2.17 2.67 8.70
C ALA A 392 1.48 1.81 9.77
N ALA A 393 1.69 0.48 9.72
CA ALA A 393 1.15 -0.45 10.70
C ALA A 393 1.67 -0.17 12.12
N LEU A 394 2.98 0.09 12.27
CA LEU A 394 3.58 0.45 13.56
C LEU A 394 3.04 1.78 14.11
N LEU A 395 2.83 2.79 13.27
CA LEU A 395 2.22 4.07 13.66
C LEU A 395 0.78 3.87 14.17
N ILE A 396 -0.02 3.10 13.43
CA ILE A 396 -1.40 2.76 13.81
C ILE A 396 -1.39 2.00 15.13
N LEU A 397 -0.58 0.94 15.25
CA LEU A 397 -0.50 0.14 16.46
C LEU A 397 -0.01 0.93 17.67
N PHE A 398 0.93 1.87 17.48
CA PHE A 398 1.42 2.75 18.54
C PHE A 398 0.31 3.62 19.12
N VAL A 399 -0.44 4.34 18.26
CA VAL A 399 -1.55 5.18 18.73
C VAL A 399 -2.67 4.32 19.32
N MET A 400 -2.97 3.16 18.70
CA MET A 400 -3.95 2.22 19.22
C MET A 400 -3.55 1.69 20.61
N ALA A 401 -2.27 1.44 20.85
CA ALA A 401 -1.75 0.94 22.14
C ALA A 401 -2.04 1.91 23.29
N ILE A 402 -1.91 3.23 23.06
CA ILE A 402 -2.21 4.26 24.07
C ILE A 402 -3.61 4.03 24.67
N PHE A 403 -4.58 3.71 23.80
CA PHE A 403 -5.98 3.58 24.13
C PHE A 403 -6.46 2.14 24.39
N SER A 404 -5.54 1.17 24.45
CA SER A 404 -5.88 -0.25 24.57
C SER A 404 -5.51 -0.85 25.93
N LYS A 405 -6.12 -1.99 26.26
CA LYS A 405 -5.63 -2.87 27.33
C LYS A 405 -4.40 -3.63 26.85
N HIS A 406 -3.67 -4.22 27.79
CA HIS A 406 -2.54 -5.10 27.49
C HIS A 406 -1.43 -4.42 26.66
N ARG A 407 -1.05 -3.17 26.98
CA ARG A 407 -0.13 -2.35 26.17
C ARG A 407 1.22 -3.00 25.87
N LEU A 408 1.72 -3.86 26.77
CA LEU A 408 2.96 -4.59 26.53
C LEU A 408 2.84 -5.57 25.34
N GLN A 409 1.64 -6.00 24.95
CA GLN A 409 1.44 -6.77 23.72
C GLN A 409 1.83 -5.98 22.48
N TYR A 410 1.39 -4.73 22.39
CA TYR A 410 1.74 -3.85 21.27
C TYR A 410 3.24 -3.57 21.25
N LEU A 411 3.85 -3.38 22.42
CA LEU A 411 5.29 -3.20 22.54
C LEU A 411 6.06 -4.44 22.06
N ILE A 412 5.66 -5.65 22.47
CA ILE A 412 6.29 -6.90 22.01
C ILE A 412 6.16 -7.04 20.47
N ILE A 413 4.98 -6.76 19.92
CA ILE A 413 4.76 -6.77 18.46
C ILE A 413 5.73 -5.81 17.77
N ALA A 414 5.81 -4.57 18.25
CA ALA A 414 6.67 -3.54 17.68
C ALA A 414 8.16 -3.91 17.77
N LEU A 415 8.64 -4.35 18.94
CA LEU A 415 10.04 -4.72 19.15
C LEU A 415 10.47 -5.87 18.23
N ILE A 416 9.66 -6.92 18.11
CA ILE A 416 9.96 -8.06 17.24
C ILE A 416 9.92 -7.64 15.76
N THR A 417 8.93 -6.84 15.38
CA THR A 417 8.81 -6.30 14.02
C THR A 417 10.06 -5.51 13.65
N VAL A 418 10.45 -4.54 14.49
CA VAL A 418 11.62 -3.69 14.26
C VAL A 418 12.90 -4.50 14.25
N ALA A 419 13.08 -5.43 15.19
CA ALA A 419 14.27 -6.30 15.23
C ALA A 419 14.42 -7.12 13.94
N LEU A 420 13.34 -7.70 13.43
CA LEU A 420 13.35 -8.49 12.20
C LEU A 420 13.59 -7.64 10.95
N VAL A 421 12.95 -6.47 10.85
CA VAL A 421 13.15 -5.55 9.72
C VAL A 421 14.58 -5.03 9.72
N TYR A 422 15.10 -4.64 10.89
CA TYR A 422 16.49 -4.20 11.04
C TYR A 422 17.49 -5.30 10.66
N SER A 423 17.25 -6.54 11.09
CA SER A 423 18.08 -7.69 10.73
C SER A 423 18.08 -7.95 9.22
N GLN A 424 16.91 -7.85 8.57
CA GLN A 424 16.82 -7.94 7.11
C GLN A 424 17.60 -6.81 6.42
N SER A 425 17.49 -5.56 6.90
CA SER A 425 18.21 -4.42 6.34
C SER A 425 19.72 -4.59 6.45
N LEU A 426 20.24 -5.05 7.60
CA LEU A 426 21.66 -5.38 7.75
C LEU A 426 22.14 -6.42 6.74
N PHE A 427 21.29 -7.41 6.45
CA PHE A 427 21.64 -8.50 5.55
C PHE A 427 21.61 -8.12 4.06
N PHE A 428 20.59 -7.34 3.63
CA PHE A 428 20.39 -7.01 2.21
C PHE A 428 21.04 -5.71 1.76
N VAL A 429 21.08 -4.68 2.62
CA VAL A 429 21.61 -3.35 2.24
C VAL A 429 23.13 -3.33 2.32
N ARG A 430 23.73 -4.08 3.26
CA ARG A 430 25.18 -4.30 3.48
C ARG A 430 26.04 -3.06 3.75
N SER A 431 25.90 -1.96 3.01
CA SER A 431 26.62 -0.69 3.18
C SER A 431 26.01 0.42 2.32
N GLY A 432 26.00 1.66 2.81
CA GLY A 432 25.47 2.84 2.12
C GLY A 432 24.71 3.77 3.07
N ASP A 433 24.21 4.90 2.56
CA ASP A 433 23.36 5.79 3.35
C ASP A 433 22.13 5.06 3.88
N PRO A 434 21.63 5.42 5.08
CA PRO A 434 20.39 4.88 5.59
C PRO A 434 19.27 5.04 4.55
N VAL A 435 18.59 3.94 4.22
CA VAL A 435 17.41 3.94 3.31
C VAL A 435 16.31 4.89 3.82
N VAL A 436 16.33 5.21 5.12
CA VAL A 436 15.41 6.11 5.80
C VAL A 436 16.20 7.09 6.68
N SER A 437 15.96 8.39 6.50
CA SER A 437 16.49 9.49 7.32
C SER A 437 15.36 10.47 7.66
N PRO A 438 14.68 10.30 8.82
CA PRO A 438 13.50 11.08 9.15
C PRO A 438 13.84 12.52 9.55
N VAL A 439 13.19 13.49 8.91
CA VAL A 439 13.29 14.93 9.24
C VAL A 439 11.89 15.51 9.45
N ILE A 440 11.71 16.45 10.39
CA ILE A 440 10.43 17.15 10.57
C ILE A 440 10.22 18.08 9.37
N TYR A 441 9.27 17.72 8.53
CA TYR A 441 8.98 18.36 7.26
C TYR A 441 7.47 18.56 7.13
N ILE A 442 7.03 19.82 7.12
CA ILE A 442 5.62 20.18 7.20
C ILE A 442 5.04 20.40 5.81
N GLY A 443 3.93 19.71 5.56
CA GLY A 443 3.08 19.96 4.40
C GLY A 443 3.26 19.00 3.23
N PHE A 444 4.10 17.95 3.34
CA PHE A 444 4.19 16.93 2.29
C PHE A 444 4.39 17.59 0.89
N LEU A 445 3.57 17.30 -0.12
CA LEU A 445 3.65 17.88 -1.47
C LEU A 445 2.95 19.24 -1.61
N THR A 446 2.57 19.89 -0.51
CA THR A 446 1.90 21.19 -0.55
C THR A 446 2.79 22.25 -1.20
N ASN A 447 2.25 23.01 -2.15
CA ASN A 447 2.90 24.23 -2.63
C ASN A 447 2.71 25.34 -1.60
N THR A 448 3.81 25.76 -0.97
CA THR A 448 3.81 26.75 0.12
C THR A 448 4.18 28.16 -0.33
N ASN A 449 4.23 28.41 -1.65
CA ASN A 449 4.61 29.69 -2.25
C ASN A 449 5.95 30.24 -1.69
N GLY A 450 6.93 29.35 -1.52
CA GLY A 450 8.29 29.69 -1.07
C GLY A 450 8.52 29.64 0.44
N LEU A 451 7.51 29.29 1.27
CA LEU A 451 7.76 29.06 2.69
C LEU A 451 8.53 27.75 2.92
N GLN A 452 9.61 27.83 3.69
CA GLN A 452 10.43 26.66 4.04
C GLN A 452 9.61 25.58 4.76
N GLN A 453 9.66 24.34 4.27
CA GLN A 453 8.90 23.21 4.82
C GLN A 453 9.70 22.39 5.82
N ASP A 454 11.04 22.39 5.72
CA ASP A 454 11.91 21.78 6.72
C ASP A 454 11.91 22.62 8.00
N LEU A 455 11.10 22.21 8.97
CA LEU A 455 10.94 22.92 10.22
C LEU A 455 12.15 22.71 11.15
N SER A 456 12.87 21.59 10.98
CA SER A 456 14.09 21.30 11.76
C SER A 456 15.17 22.30 11.38
N TRP A 457 15.41 22.47 10.07
CA TRP A 457 16.33 23.46 9.54
C TRP A 457 15.87 24.88 9.91
N TYR A 458 14.58 25.21 9.78
CA TYR A 458 14.08 26.55 10.11
C TYR A 458 14.28 26.88 11.60
N PHE A 459 14.02 25.92 12.49
CA PHE A 459 14.27 26.03 13.92
C PHE A 459 15.74 26.28 14.23
N MET A 460 16.65 25.51 13.61
CA MET A 460 18.10 25.66 13.84
C MET A 460 18.60 27.05 13.43
N ASN A 461 18.01 27.67 12.41
CA ASN A 461 18.45 28.98 11.91
C ASN A 461 17.73 30.18 12.55
N ASN A 462 16.50 30.01 13.07
CA ASN A 462 15.65 31.13 13.52
C ASN A 462 15.14 31.02 14.97
N GLY A 463 15.35 29.88 15.64
CA GLY A 463 14.89 29.63 17.00
C GLY A 463 13.42 29.22 17.14
N PHE A 464 13.02 28.88 18.37
CA PHE A 464 11.74 28.25 18.69
C PHE A 464 10.51 29.11 18.33
N VAL A 465 10.49 30.38 18.76
CA VAL A 465 9.32 31.25 18.59
C VAL A 465 9.07 31.56 17.12
N ALA A 466 10.13 31.78 16.34
CA ALA A 466 10.02 31.98 14.90
C ALA A 466 9.51 30.71 14.21
N ALA A 467 10.04 29.54 14.56
CA ALA A 467 9.57 28.26 14.03
C ALA A 467 8.09 28.01 14.34
N LEU A 468 7.63 28.34 15.55
CA LEU A 468 6.22 28.21 15.91
C LEU A 468 5.31 29.12 15.07
N LYS A 469 5.70 30.39 14.89
CA LYS A 469 4.97 31.32 14.00
C LYS A 469 4.98 30.83 12.54
N HIS A 470 6.10 30.30 12.08
CA HIS A 470 6.26 29.75 10.74
C HIS A 470 5.38 28.52 10.51
N LEU A 471 5.29 27.62 11.50
CA LEU A 471 4.36 26.49 11.49
C LEU A 471 2.92 26.96 11.29
N PHE A 472 2.46 27.99 12.01
CA PHE A 472 1.10 28.52 11.85
C PHE A 472 0.86 29.10 10.44
N LYS A 473 1.88 29.69 9.80
CA LYS A 473 1.78 30.17 8.41
C LYS A 473 1.64 29.04 7.39
N LEU A 474 2.17 27.85 7.67
CA LEU A 474 2.07 26.69 6.78
C LEU A 474 0.67 26.03 6.82
N ILE A 475 -0.04 26.12 7.95
CA ILE A 475 -1.33 25.43 8.16
C ILE A 475 -2.35 25.67 7.04
N PRO A 476 -2.62 26.91 6.57
CA PRO A 476 -3.60 27.14 5.51
C PRO A 476 -3.26 26.44 4.19
N TYR A 477 -1.97 26.40 3.82
CA TYR A 477 -1.51 25.70 2.61
C TYR A 477 -1.73 24.19 2.75
N VAL A 478 -1.35 23.61 3.89
CA VAL A 478 -1.52 22.18 4.14
C VAL A 478 -3.01 21.80 4.18
N ALA A 479 -3.84 22.64 4.79
CA ALA A 479 -5.28 22.46 4.81
C ALA A 479 -5.86 22.54 3.39
N GLY A 480 -5.47 23.55 2.60
CA GLY A 480 -5.88 23.69 1.20
C GLY A 480 -5.51 22.48 0.35
N PHE A 481 -4.28 21.99 0.49
CA PHE A 481 -3.81 20.77 -0.18
C PHE A 481 -4.70 19.56 0.15
N TYR A 482 -5.01 19.31 1.43
CA TYR A 482 -5.84 18.17 1.81
C TYR A 482 -7.33 18.35 1.49
N ILE A 483 -7.85 19.58 1.44
CA ILE A 483 -9.20 19.86 0.96
C ILE A 483 -9.30 19.56 -0.54
N GLU A 484 -8.32 19.95 -1.34
CA GLU A 484 -8.26 19.62 -2.76
C GLU A 484 -8.13 18.10 -2.97
N LEU A 485 -7.15 17.49 -2.30
CA LEU A 485 -6.81 16.08 -2.45
C LEU A 485 -7.92 15.13 -1.98
N LEU A 486 -8.58 15.43 -0.85
CA LEU A 486 -9.58 14.54 -0.22
C LEU A 486 -11.02 15.03 -0.37
N GLY A 487 -11.24 16.24 -0.89
CA GLY A 487 -12.56 16.83 -1.08
C GLY A 487 -13.31 17.06 0.25
N ILE A 488 -14.57 16.64 0.31
CA ILE A 488 -15.41 16.81 1.51
C ILE A 488 -15.11 15.80 2.64
N LEU A 489 -14.24 14.81 2.40
CA LEU A 489 -13.95 13.73 3.33
C LEU A 489 -13.49 14.21 4.73
N PRO A 490 -12.53 15.16 4.87
CA PRO A 490 -12.11 15.64 6.18
C PRO A 490 -13.24 16.24 7.02
N PHE A 491 -14.20 16.93 6.37
CA PHE A 491 -15.35 17.53 7.05
C PHE A 491 -16.32 16.47 7.58
N ILE A 492 -16.59 15.41 6.81
CA ILE A 492 -17.41 14.28 7.26
C ILE A 492 -16.78 13.60 8.47
N VAL A 493 -15.45 13.46 8.48
CA VAL A 493 -14.71 12.88 9.61
C VAL A 493 -14.84 13.74 10.86
N VAL A 494 -14.74 15.07 10.72
CA VAL A 494 -14.97 16.01 11.83
C VAL A 494 -16.39 15.86 12.38
N MET A 495 -17.41 15.71 11.53
CA MET A 495 -18.78 15.46 11.98
C MET A 495 -18.92 14.16 12.79
N CYS A 496 -18.16 13.12 12.43
CA CYS A 496 -18.16 11.85 13.16
C CYS A 496 -17.60 11.97 14.60
N LEU A 497 -16.95 13.09 14.95
CA LEU A 497 -16.46 13.36 16.31
C LEU A 497 -17.57 13.91 17.24
N PHE A 498 -18.69 14.39 16.67
CA PHE A 498 -19.80 14.97 17.41
C PHE A 498 -20.70 13.89 18.01
N SER A 499 -21.26 14.19 19.19
CA SER A 499 -22.19 13.30 19.89
C SER A 499 -23.63 13.72 19.65
N GLY A 500 -24.44 12.78 19.18
CA GLY A 500 -25.87 12.95 18.94
C GLY A 500 -26.72 13.16 20.20
N ASN A 501 -26.20 12.74 21.37
CA ASN A 501 -26.88 12.88 22.66
C ASN A 501 -26.23 13.95 23.58
N SER A 502 -25.60 14.97 23.00
CA SER A 502 -25.02 16.09 23.77
C SER A 502 -26.05 17.20 23.98
N ARG A 503 -26.11 17.78 25.20
CA ARG A 503 -26.91 18.99 25.47
C ARG A 503 -26.54 20.16 24.55
N HIS A 504 -25.28 20.20 24.08
CA HIS A 504 -24.76 21.25 23.20
C HIS A 504 -24.79 20.85 21.72
N LYS A 505 -25.48 19.76 21.32
CA LYS A 505 -25.42 19.24 19.94
C LYS A 505 -25.81 20.29 18.90
N TYR A 506 -26.82 21.10 19.17
CA TYR A 506 -27.25 22.18 18.28
C TYR A 506 -26.22 23.31 18.18
N HIS A 507 -25.63 23.75 19.29
CA HIS A 507 -24.58 24.77 19.28
C HIS A 507 -23.32 24.31 18.54
N ILE A 508 -22.89 23.05 18.77
CA ILE A 508 -21.76 22.44 18.06
C ILE A 508 -22.06 22.37 16.56
N ASN A 509 -23.29 22.00 16.18
CA ASN A 509 -23.68 21.97 14.78
C ASN A 509 -23.69 23.36 14.14
N ILE A 510 -24.19 24.39 14.85
CA ILE A 510 -24.15 25.78 14.37
C ILE A 510 -22.71 26.25 14.15
N LEU A 511 -21.82 25.99 15.12
CA LEU A 511 -20.40 26.30 14.97
C LEU A 511 -19.78 25.55 13.78
N PHE A 512 -20.09 24.26 13.62
CA PHE A 512 -19.62 23.48 12.48
C PHE A 512 -20.09 24.07 11.15
N MET A 513 -21.38 24.40 11.03
CA MET A 513 -21.93 25.03 9.82
C MET A 513 -21.22 26.36 9.51
N ALA A 514 -21.00 27.21 10.53
CA ALA A 514 -20.28 28.47 10.36
C ALA A 514 -18.83 28.25 9.89
N VAL A 515 -18.10 27.33 10.53
CA VAL A 515 -16.70 27.01 10.16
C VAL A 515 -16.62 26.43 8.75
N VAL A 516 -17.52 25.51 8.37
CA VAL A 516 -17.56 24.92 7.02
C VAL A 516 -17.83 25.99 5.97
N GLN A 517 -18.75 26.93 6.23
CA GLN A 517 -19.02 28.04 5.31
C GLN A 517 -17.81 28.96 5.17
N VAL A 518 -17.15 29.32 6.27
CA VAL A 518 -15.96 30.17 6.26
C VAL A 518 -14.83 29.50 5.47
N ILE A 519 -14.51 28.23 5.78
CA ILE A 519 -13.47 27.48 5.06
C ILE A 519 -13.84 27.33 3.58
N GLY A 520 -15.09 26.98 3.29
CA GLY A 520 -15.57 26.81 1.92
C GLY A 520 -15.52 28.10 1.11
N TYR A 521 -15.87 29.24 1.71
CA TYR A 521 -15.72 30.55 1.09
C TYR A 521 -14.26 30.87 0.79
N PHE A 522 -13.37 30.78 1.79
CA PHE A 522 -11.95 31.09 1.59
C PHE A 522 -11.29 30.17 0.56
N PHE A 523 -11.58 28.87 0.62
CA PHE A 523 -11.08 27.90 -0.35
C PHE A 523 -11.56 28.22 -1.76
N THR A 524 -12.87 28.43 -1.95
CA THR A 524 -13.46 28.70 -3.26
C THR A 524 -12.94 30.00 -3.85
N SER A 525 -12.92 31.08 -3.06
CA SER A 525 -12.40 32.38 -3.50
C SER A 525 -10.92 32.29 -3.87
N HIS A 526 -10.10 31.65 -3.04
CA HIS A 526 -8.68 31.47 -3.32
C HIS A 526 -8.43 30.72 -4.63
N LYS A 527 -9.18 29.63 -4.90
CA LYS A 527 -9.08 28.88 -6.15
C LYS A 527 -9.52 29.72 -7.35
N LEU A 528 -10.63 30.45 -7.26
CA LEU A 528 -11.12 31.31 -8.34
C LEU A 528 -10.17 32.47 -8.70
N GLU A 529 -9.39 32.93 -7.74
CA GLU A 529 -8.40 34.00 -7.92
C GLU A 529 -7.05 33.50 -8.42
N ASN A 530 -6.58 32.35 -7.92
CA ASN A 530 -5.18 31.91 -8.09
C ASN A 530 -5.00 30.68 -8.99
N ASP A 531 -6.08 29.96 -9.30
CA ASP A 531 -6.01 28.76 -10.13
C ASP A 531 -6.38 29.08 -11.58
N ALA A 532 -5.35 29.20 -12.42
CA ALA A 532 -5.52 29.50 -13.84
C ALA A 532 -6.18 28.38 -14.64
N LEU A 533 -6.23 27.15 -14.11
CA LEU A 533 -6.92 26.02 -14.76
C LEU A 533 -8.45 26.20 -14.75
N ILE A 534 -9.00 27.00 -13.84
CA ILE A 534 -10.44 27.20 -13.72
C ILE A 534 -10.92 28.25 -14.74
N ILE A 535 -11.27 27.80 -15.94
CA ILE A 535 -11.82 28.63 -17.02
C ILE A 535 -13.29 28.97 -16.72
N ASN A 536 -14.13 27.97 -16.44
CA ASN A 536 -15.54 28.18 -16.12
C ASN A 536 -15.75 28.45 -14.62
N LYS A 537 -15.44 29.69 -14.21
CA LYS A 537 -15.54 30.16 -12.83
C LYS A 537 -16.95 30.02 -12.24
N GLN A 538 -18.01 30.20 -13.03
CA GLN A 538 -19.39 30.07 -12.58
C GLN A 538 -19.74 28.63 -12.19
N VAL A 539 -19.38 27.66 -13.03
CA VAL A 539 -19.61 26.24 -12.75
C VAL A 539 -18.80 25.77 -11.55
N PHE A 540 -17.55 26.23 -11.42
CA PHE A 540 -16.72 25.92 -10.24
C PHE A 540 -17.37 26.44 -8.96
N PHE A 541 -17.78 27.71 -8.95
CA PHE A 541 -18.43 28.34 -7.80
C PHE A 541 -19.71 27.61 -7.38
N ILE A 542 -20.59 27.27 -8.35
CA ILE A 542 -21.83 26.52 -8.10
C ILE A 542 -21.51 25.13 -7.54
N SER A 543 -20.50 24.45 -8.09
CA SER A 543 -20.09 23.11 -7.65
C SER A 543 -19.57 23.11 -6.21
N MET A 544 -18.75 24.11 -5.84
CA MET A 544 -18.25 24.26 -4.48
C MET A 544 -19.38 24.60 -3.50
N ILE A 545 -20.26 25.55 -3.85
CA ILE A 545 -21.47 25.85 -3.05
C ILE A 545 -22.28 24.59 -2.83
N PHE A 546 -22.53 23.81 -3.88
CA PHE A 546 -23.29 22.57 -3.78
C PHE A 546 -22.61 21.58 -2.82
N ALA A 547 -21.29 21.35 -2.95
CA ALA A 547 -20.53 20.46 -2.08
C ALA A 547 -20.58 20.89 -0.60
N PHE A 548 -20.41 22.18 -0.30
CA PHE A 548 -20.47 22.71 1.07
C PHE A 548 -21.90 22.76 1.64
N LEU A 549 -22.91 23.02 0.80
CA LEU A 549 -24.32 22.92 1.20
C LEU A 549 -24.70 21.48 1.57
N LEU A 550 -24.21 20.48 0.83
CA LEU A 550 -24.43 19.08 1.20
C LEU A 550 -23.88 18.77 2.59
N LEU A 551 -22.71 19.30 2.95
CA LEU A 551 -22.16 19.15 4.31
C LEU A 551 -23.10 19.75 5.36
N ILE A 552 -23.62 20.96 5.12
CA ILE A 552 -24.58 21.63 6.02
C ILE A 552 -25.87 20.81 6.16
N PHE A 553 -26.50 20.39 5.06
CA PHE A 553 -27.72 19.59 5.12
C PHE A 553 -27.46 18.26 5.84
N SER A 554 -26.34 17.61 5.56
CA SER A 554 -25.97 16.36 6.22
C SER A 554 -25.74 16.55 7.72
N SER A 555 -25.21 17.70 8.16
CA SER A 555 -24.97 18.00 9.58
C SER A 555 -26.25 18.32 10.33
N VAL A 556 -27.19 19.01 9.68
CA VAL A 556 -28.56 19.20 10.18
C VAL A 556 -29.27 17.87 10.33
N ILE A 557 -29.27 17.03 9.30
CA ILE A 557 -29.89 15.69 9.35
C ILE A 557 -29.27 14.86 10.46
N TYR A 558 -27.94 14.85 10.56
CA TYR A 558 -27.21 14.13 11.61
C TYR A 558 -27.61 14.62 13.00
N THR A 559 -27.66 15.93 13.23
CA THR A 559 -28.01 16.49 14.56
C THR A 559 -29.46 16.23 14.94
N LEU A 560 -30.37 16.26 13.97
CA LEU A 560 -31.81 16.03 14.18
C LEU A 560 -32.18 14.57 14.41
N HIS A 561 -31.48 13.63 13.76
CA HIS A 561 -31.88 12.20 13.75
C HIS A 561 -30.89 11.27 14.45
N ASN A 562 -29.70 11.76 14.83
CA ASN A 562 -28.77 10.98 15.62
C ASN A 562 -28.99 11.27 17.10
N ASP A 563 -29.77 10.43 17.77
CA ASP A 563 -29.92 10.47 19.23
C ASP A 563 -28.99 9.46 19.94
N SER A 564 -28.20 8.72 19.16
CA SER A 564 -27.24 7.76 19.72
C SER A 564 -26.00 8.48 20.24
N PRO A 565 -25.49 8.13 21.43
CA PRO A 565 -24.18 8.60 21.86
C PRO A 565 -23.11 8.06 20.90
N THR A 566 -22.09 8.88 20.60
CA THR A 566 -20.94 8.38 19.86
C THR A 566 -20.31 7.23 20.63
N PRO A 567 -20.06 6.07 20.00
CA PRO A 567 -19.39 4.96 20.66
C PRO A 567 -18.08 5.41 21.28
N ARG A 568 -17.82 4.95 22.50
CA ARG A 568 -16.56 5.32 23.18
C ARG A 568 -15.40 4.72 22.41
N GLY A 569 -14.37 5.54 22.21
CA GLY A 569 -13.20 5.16 21.42
C GLY A 569 -13.28 5.59 19.96
N THR A 570 -14.42 6.05 19.42
CA THR A 570 -14.48 6.56 18.03
C THR A 570 -13.44 7.65 17.79
N ARG A 571 -13.30 8.61 18.70
CA ARG A 571 -12.29 9.69 18.58
C ARG A 571 -10.86 9.17 18.62
N ALA A 572 -10.59 8.22 19.51
CA ALA A 572 -9.28 7.58 19.60
C ALA A 572 -8.95 6.78 18.33
N LEU A 573 -9.93 6.12 17.71
CA LEU A 573 -9.74 5.41 16.45
C LEU A 573 -9.58 6.33 15.25
N ILE A 574 -10.32 7.44 15.18
CA ILE A 574 -10.10 8.45 14.14
C ILE A 574 -8.65 8.97 14.22
N LEU A 575 -8.16 9.28 15.42
CA LEU A 575 -6.75 9.64 15.62
C LEU A 575 -5.79 8.51 15.24
N THR A 576 -6.11 7.28 15.61
CA THR A 576 -5.32 6.07 15.29
C THR A 576 -5.20 5.88 13.78
N PHE A 577 -6.30 6.04 13.04
CA PHE A 577 -6.35 5.85 11.59
C PHE A 577 -5.83 7.07 10.80
N ALA A 578 -5.87 8.26 11.41
CA ALA A 578 -5.23 9.46 10.87
C ALA A 578 -3.72 9.51 11.11
N ALA A 579 -3.16 8.66 11.99
CA ALA A 579 -1.74 8.68 12.34
C ALA A 579 -0.82 8.58 11.10
N PRO A 580 -1.07 7.72 10.10
CA PRO A 580 -0.30 7.72 8.85
C PRO A 580 -0.39 9.03 8.06
N ILE A 581 -1.56 9.68 8.00
CA ILE A 581 -1.72 10.98 7.30
C ILE A 581 -0.95 12.08 8.02
N ILE A 582 -1.06 12.12 9.36
CA ILE A 582 -0.32 13.06 10.20
C ILE A 582 1.18 12.87 9.97
N PHE A 583 1.64 11.62 9.97
CA PHE A 583 3.02 11.28 9.71
C PHE A 583 3.47 11.73 8.31
N ALA A 584 2.69 11.43 7.26
CA ALA A 584 2.97 11.86 5.89
C ALA A 584 3.14 13.38 5.77
N SER A 585 2.35 14.13 6.53
CA SER A 585 2.30 15.60 6.53
C SER A 585 3.39 16.27 7.36
N THR A 586 4.08 15.51 8.23
CA THR A 586 4.99 16.09 9.24
C THR A 586 6.40 15.51 9.22
N VAL A 587 6.63 14.40 8.51
CA VAL A 587 7.91 13.71 8.49
C VAL A 587 8.30 13.37 7.05
N LYS A 588 9.51 13.75 6.63
CA LYS A 588 10.15 13.28 5.39
C LYS A 588 11.06 12.11 5.74
N ILE A 589 10.78 10.91 5.20
CA ILE A 589 11.56 9.67 5.46
C ILE A 589 12.69 9.48 4.45
N THR A 590 12.38 9.69 3.18
CA THR A 590 13.24 9.43 2.03
C THR A 590 13.70 10.74 1.40
N PRO A 591 14.76 10.73 0.56
CA PRO A 591 15.19 11.93 -0.18
C PRO A 591 14.05 12.61 -0.95
N ASN A 592 13.15 11.79 -1.50
CA ASN A 592 11.94 12.16 -2.22
C ASN A 592 10.71 12.07 -1.31
N VAL A 593 10.02 13.19 -1.09
CA VAL A 593 8.87 13.25 -0.15
C VAL A 593 7.63 12.59 -0.72
N ASP A 594 7.47 12.53 -2.05
CA ASP A 594 6.34 11.93 -2.76
C ASP A 594 6.06 10.48 -2.37
N ILE A 595 7.09 9.72 -1.95
CA ILE A 595 6.96 8.34 -1.47
C ILE A 595 5.99 8.24 -0.26
N ASN A 596 5.82 9.33 0.50
CA ASN A 596 4.88 9.39 1.62
C ASN A 596 3.40 9.29 1.21
N HIS A 597 3.04 9.39 -0.08
CA HIS A 597 1.64 9.22 -0.54
C HIS A 597 1.02 7.91 -0.03
N LYS A 598 1.82 6.84 0.14
CA LYS A 598 1.36 5.53 0.65
C LYS A 598 0.75 5.65 2.05
N TYR A 599 1.30 6.52 2.90
CA TYR A 599 0.75 6.77 4.24
C TYR A 599 -0.58 7.52 4.18
N VAL A 600 -0.71 8.48 3.25
CA VAL A 600 -1.98 9.18 3.00
C VAL A 600 -3.05 8.18 2.53
N VAL A 601 -2.70 7.30 1.59
CA VAL A 601 -3.59 6.25 1.07
C VAL A 601 -4.03 5.31 2.21
N ILE A 602 -3.09 4.74 2.99
CA ILE A 602 -3.41 3.81 4.08
C ILE A 602 -4.31 4.46 5.14
N GLY A 603 -4.01 5.69 5.55
CA GLY A 603 -4.82 6.40 6.53
C GLY A 603 -6.23 6.71 6.00
N SER A 604 -6.34 7.17 4.75
CA SER A 604 -7.62 7.46 4.10
C SER A 604 -8.52 6.21 4.01
N ILE A 605 -7.96 5.04 3.72
CA ILE A 605 -8.71 3.77 3.66
C ILE A 605 -9.36 3.43 5.00
N LEU A 606 -8.61 3.58 6.10
CA LEU A 606 -9.13 3.29 7.43
C LEU A 606 -10.13 4.36 7.89
N ILE A 607 -9.89 5.63 7.56
CA ILE A 607 -10.82 6.73 7.82
C ILE A 607 -12.15 6.55 7.07
N ASN A 608 -12.12 5.99 5.86
CA ASN A 608 -13.31 5.69 5.06
C ASN A 608 -14.29 4.74 5.77
N ILE A 609 -13.89 4.02 6.80
CA ILE A 609 -14.81 3.24 7.65
C ILE A 609 -15.82 4.16 8.36
N PHE A 610 -15.38 5.32 8.84
CA PHE A 610 -16.26 6.30 9.50
C PHE A 610 -17.14 7.04 8.49
N VAL A 611 -16.60 7.38 7.33
CA VAL A 611 -17.36 7.98 6.22
C VAL A 611 -18.45 7.01 5.74
N ALA A 612 -18.11 5.73 5.56
CA ALA A 612 -19.06 4.68 5.22
C ALA A 612 -20.16 4.54 6.28
N ALA A 613 -19.80 4.61 7.56
CA ALA A 613 -20.77 4.58 8.66
C ALA A 613 -21.71 5.79 8.66
N PHE A 614 -21.20 6.97 8.28
CA PHE A 614 -21.99 8.19 8.15
C PHE A 614 -22.98 8.11 6.98
N ILE A 615 -22.54 7.68 5.80
CA ILE A 615 -23.41 7.48 4.62
C ILE A 615 -24.49 6.44 4.94
N PHE A 616 -24.10 5.32 5.54
CA PHE A 616 -25.05 4.31 5.99
C PHE A 616 -26.08 4.88 6.98
N PHE A 617 -25.64 5.74 7.91
CA PHE A 617 -26.55 6.42 8.83
C PHE A 617 -27.56 7.29 8.06
N LEU A 618 -27.15 8.08 7.08
CA LEU A 618 -28.06 8.93 6.30
C LEU A 618 -29.13 8.10 5.57
N PHE A 619 -28.74 6.98 4.93
CA PHE A 619 -29.70 6.06 4.32
C PHE A 619 -30.65 5.44 5.35
N LYS A 620 -30.18 5.18 6.58
CA LYS A 620 -30.98 4.62 7.66
C LYS A 620 -32.06 5.58 8.18
N VAL A 621 -31.93 6.89 7.98
CA VAL A 621 -32.93 7.89 8.38
C VAL A 621 -34.26 7.68 7.64
N LYS A 622 -34.25 7.10 6.42
CA LYS A 622 -35.44 6.81 5.60
C LYS A 622 -36.34 8.03 5.31
N LYS A 623 -35.79 9.24 5.29
CA LYS A 623 -36.48 10.47 4.88
C LYS A 623 -36.02 10.86 3.46
N PRO A 624 -36.91 11.37 2.58
CA PRO A 624 -36.54 11.71 1.20
C PRO A 624 -35.32 12.63 1.09
N LEU A 625 -35.28 13.70 1.89
CA LEU A 625 -34.14 14.63 1.92
C LEU A 625 -32.85 13.94 2.39
N ALA A 626 -32.92 13.07 3.40
CA ALA A 626 -31.76 12.34 3.90
C ALA A 626 -31.22 11.35 2.86
N THR A 627 -32.11 10.66 2.14
CA THR A 627 -31.73 9.78 1.03
C THR A 627 -31.09 10.58 -0.11
N PHE A 628 -31.66 11.72 -0.49
CA PHE A 628 -31.08 12.60 -1.51
C PHE A 628 -29.68 13.05 -1.13
N VAL A 629 -29.50 13.57 0.09
CA VAL A 629 -28.19 14.01 0.60
C VAL A 629 -27.20 12.84 0.65
N ALA A 630 -27.63 11.65 1.07
CA ALA A 630 -26.79 10.46 1.08
C ALA A 630 -26.28 10.08 -0.33
N VAL A 631 -27.18 10.10 -1.32
CA VAL A 631 -26.84 9.83 -2.73
C VAL A 631 -25.90 10.90 -3.27
N ALA A 632 -26.21 12.18 -3.06
CA ALA A 632 -25.40 13.29 -3.54
C ALA A 632 -23.99 13.30 -2.94
N ILE A 633 -23.86 13.09 -1.61
CA ILE A 633 -22.55 12.93 -0.96
C ILE A 633 -21.81 11.72 -1.53
N SER A 634 -22.49 10.59 -1.73
CA SER A 634 -21.86 9.39 -2.31
C SER A 634 -21.33 9.66 -3.72
N ILE A 635 -22.02 10.46 -4.54
CA ILE A 635 -21.54 10.88 -5.86
C ILE A 635 -20.32 11.80 -5.71
N VAL A 636 -20.40 12.85 -4.89
CA VAL A 636 -19.30 13.84 -4.72
C VAL A 636 -17.99 13.16 -4.28
N ILE A 637 -18.06 12.18 -3.38
CA ILE A 637 -16.86 11.48 -2.86
C ILE A 637 -16.37 10.34 -3.77
N THR A 638 -17.11 9.94 -4.81
CA THR A 638 -16.71 8.81 -5.68
C THR A 638 -16.48 9.19 -7.14
N VAL A 639 -17.02 10.32 -7.60
CA VAL A 639 -17.01 10.71 -9.02
C VAL A 639 -15.58 10.82 -9.59
N THR A 640 -14.63 11.35 -8.82
CA THR A 640 -13.23 11.42 -9.20
C THR A 640 -12.65 10.01 -9.42
N GLY A 641 -12.92 9.09 -8.49
CA GLY A 641 -12.51 7.70 -8.62
C GLY A 641 -13.09 7.00 -9.85
N PHE A 642 -14.30 7.36 -10.31
CA PHE A 642 -14.87 6.82 -11.55
C PHE A 642 -14.07 7.28 -12.78
N VAL A 643 -13.64 8.55 -12.81
CA VAL A 643 -12.77 9.07 -13.88
C VAL A 643 -11.42 8.35 -13.87
N ASP A 644 -10.86 8.10 -12.69
CA ASP A 644 -9.59 7.36 -12.57
C ASP A 644 -9.64 5.95 -13.19
N VAL A 645 -10.79 5.26 -13.10
CA VAL A 645 -10.96 3.95 -13.76
C VAL A 645 -10.94 4.07 -15.28
N ILE A 646 -11.52 5.15 -15.82
CA ILE A 646 -11.50 5.42 -17.26
C ILE A 646 -10.06 5.70 -17.72
N ALA A 647 -9.35 6.59 -17.01
CA ALA A 647 -7.94 6.90 -17.28
C ALA A 647 -7.07 5.64 -17.24
N LEU A 648 -7.22 4.82 -16.18
CA LEU A 648 -6.48 3.57 -16.03
C LEU A 648 -6.78 2.57 -17.15
N ARG A 649 -8.05 2.44 -17.57
CA ARG A 649 -8.42 1.58 -18.70
C ARG A 649 -7.78 2.07 -19.99
N ASN A 650 -7.83 3.37 -20.26
CA ASN A 650 -7.29 3.97 -21.48
C ASN A 650 -5.76 3.85 -21.54
N LEU A 651 -5.07 4.09 -20.42
CA LEU A 651 -3.64 3.85 -20.27
C LEU A 651 -3.23 2.41 -20.58
N ASN A 652 -4.10 1.44 -20.27
CA ASN A 652 -3.82 0.02 -20.54
C ASN A 652 -4.13 -0.41 -21.98
N ASN A 653 -4.79 0.43 -22.78
CA ASN A 653 -4.97 0.17 -24.21
C ASN A 653 -3.67 0.47 -25.00
N ILE A 654 -2.74 1.22 -24.41
CA ILE A 654 -1.40 1.48 -24.95
C ILE A 654 -0.42 0.61 -24.18
N SER A 655 0.41 -0.15 -24.88
CA SER A 655 1.39 -1.03 -24.26
C SER A 655 2.78 -0.87 -24.87
N VAL A 656 3.79 -1.06 -24.03
CA VAL A 656 5.13 -1.43 -24.47
C VAL A 656 5.13 -2.93 -24.72
N ASP A 657 5.45 -3.31 -25.94
CA ASP A 657 5.44 -4.69 -26.41
C ASP A 657 6.88 -5.23 -26.42
N VAL A 658 7.09 -6.38 -25.77
CA VAL A 658 8.39 -7.06 -25.78
C VAL A 658 8.23 -8.49 -26.25
N ARG A 659 8.96 -8.87 -27.29
CA ARG A 659 8.97 -10.26 -27.79
C ARG A 659 9.67 -11.18 -26.81
N CYS A 660 9.02 -12.27 -26.44
CA CYS A 660 9.62 -13.29 -25.55
C CYS A 660 10.69 -14.12 -26.26
N ASP A 661 10.69 -14.11 -27.59
CA ASP A 661 11.64 -14.78 -28.49
C ASP A 661 12.58 -13.79 -29.19
N ASP A 662 12.73 -12.58 -28.63
CA ASP A 662 13.70 -11.59 -29.07
C ASP A 662 15.11 -12.22 -29.22
N PRO A 663 15.78 -12.10 -30.38
CA PRO A 663 17.05 -12.77 -30.63
C PRO A 663 18.14 -12.40 -29.62
N LEU A 664 18.21 -11.12 -29.23
CA LEU A 664 19.16 -10.65 -28.24
C LEU A 664 18.84 -11.25 -26.86
N LEU A 665 17.57 -11.26 -26.44
CA LEU A 665 17.14 -11.90 -25.20
C LEU A 665 17.54 -13.37 -25.16
N VAL A 666 17.21 -14.11 -26.22
CA VAL A 666 17.47 -15.56 -26.34
C VAL A 666 18.97 -15.83 -26.30
N LYS A 667 19.77 -15.07 -27.06
CA LYS A 667 21.22 -15.21 -27.09
C LYS A 667 21.84 -14.91 -25.74
N VAL A 668 21.51 -13.76 -25.13
CA VAL A 668 22.02 -13.38 -23.80
C VAL A 668 21.65 -14.44 -22.77
N LYS A 669 20.40 -14.91 -22.76
CA LYS A 669 19.94 -15.91 -21.80
C LYS A 669 20.73 -17.23 -21.91
N ASN A 670 21.02 -17.69 -23.13
CA ASN A 670 21.57 -19.01 -23.39
C ASN A 670 23.11 -19.05 -23.43
N GLU A 671 23.76 -17.97 -23.87
CA GLU A 671 25.20 -17.97 -24.17
C GLU A 671 26.05 -17.17 -23.16
N THR A 672 25.43 -16.44 -22.23
CA THR A 672 26.17 -15.71 -21.18
C THR A 672 26.00 -16.35 -19.81
N ARG A 673 26.98 -16.19 -18.93
CA ARG A 673 26.89 -16.66 -17.55
C ARG A 673 25.90 -15.78 -16.78
N ARG A 674 25.25 -16.39 -15.79
CA ARG A 674 24.13 -15.78 -15.08
C ARG A 674 24.51 -14.53 -14.25
N ASN A 675 25.77 -14.43 -13.82
CA ASN A 675 26.28 -13.35 -12.96
C ASN A 675 27.09 -12.27 -13.70
N GLU A 676 27.28 -12.40 -15.02
CA GLU A 676 28.02 -11.43 -15.84
C GLU A 676 27.29 -10.08 -15.89
N ILE A 677 28.07 -8.99 -15.93
CA ILE A 677 27.58 -7.61 -15.85
C ILE A 677 27.75 -6.95 -17.22
N PHE A 678 26.68 -6.29 -17.67
CA PHE A 678 26.66 -5.52 -18.90
C PHE A 678 26.84 -4.03 -18.59
N LEU A 679 27.74 -3.37 -19.30
CA LEU A 679 27.78 -1.91 -19.38
C LEU A 679 26.85 -1.49 -20.51
N THR A 680 25.90 -0.61 -20.18
CA THR A 680 24.87 -0.11 -21.08
C THR A 680 24.71 1.39 -20.87
N ASP A 681 23.84 2.04 -21.65
CA ASP A 681 23.27 3.31 -21.22
C ASP A 681 22.39 3.14 -19.97
N ASP A 682 21.66 4.18 -19.55
CA ASP A 682 20.82 4.17 -18.35
C ASP A 682 19.48 3.43 -18.57
N LEU A 683 19.58 2.28 -19.25
CA LEU A 683 18.49 1.45 -19.70
C LEU A 683 17.48 1.15 -18.59
N HIS A 684 16.22 1.26 -18.99
CA HIS A 684 15.09 1.04 -18.12
C HIS A 684 14.55 -0.39 -18.27
N LEU A 685 13.95 -0.69 -19.43
CA LEU A 685 13.41 -2.00 -19.83
C LEU A 685 14.21 -2.48 -21.04
N HIS A 686 14.92 -3.60 -20.92
CA HIS A 686 15.80 -4.08 -21.98
C HIS A 686 15.87 -5.61 -22.06
N PRO A 687 16.02 -6.21 -23.25
CA PRO A 687 16.21 -7.66 -23.43
C PRO A 687 17.26 -8.29 -22.50
N ILE A 688 18.37 -7.60 -22.23
CA ILE A 688 19.44 -8.06 -21.32
C ILE A 688 18.92 -8.28 -19.89
N LEU A 689 18.16 -7.31 -19.36
CA LEU A 689 17.55 -7.40 -18.03
C LEU A 689 16.47 -8.50 -18.00
N LEU A 690 15.71 -8.64 -19.09
CA LEU A 690 14.67 -9.67 -19.21
C LEU A 690 15.24 -11.09 -19.39
N ALA A 691 16.47 -11.22 -19.87
CA ALA A 691 17.26 -12.46 -19.83
C ALA A 691 17.76 -12.80 -18.41
N GLY A 692 17.51 -11.91 -17.43
CA GLY A 692 17.91 -12.07 -16.03
C GLY A 692 19.35 -11.64 -15.75
N ARG A 693 19.98 -10.86 -16.64
CA ARG A 693 21.33 -10.33 -16.43
C ARG A 693 21.30 -8.97 -15.74
N LYS A 694 22.46 -8.57 -15.21
CA LYS A 694 22.63 -7.33 -14.47
C LYS A 694 23.32 -6.28 -15.34
N ILE A 695 23.01 -5.01 -15.09
CA ILE A 695 23.71 -3.88 -15.69
C ILE A 695 24.51 -3.11 -14.64
N PHE A 696 25.57 -2.45 -15.12
CA PHE A 696 26.49 -1.71 -14.25
C PHE A 696 25.82 -0.46 -13.65
N CYS A 697 25.11 0.32 -14.48
CA CYS A 697 24.49 1.59 -14.06
C CYS A 697 23.21 1.85 -14.86
N GLY A 698 22.04 1.52 -14.30
CA GLY A 698 20.73 1.75 -14.89
C GLY A 698 20.11 3.10 -14.56
N TRP A 699 18.84 3.29 -14.92
CA TRP A 699 18.13 4.57 -14.80
C TRP A 699 18.27 5.26 -13.43
N PRO A 700 18.69 6.55 -13.38
CA PRO A 700 18.96 7.26 -12.14
C PRO A 700 17.76 7.38 -11.20
N TYR A 701 16.53 7.53 -11.70
CA TYR A 701 15.36 7.72 -10.81
C TYR A 701 15.20 6.58 -9.79
N PHE A 702 15.37 5.32 -10.21
CA PHE A 702 15.20 4.17 -9.32
C PHE A 702 16.41 3.91 -8.44
N THR A 703 17.61 4.17 -8.95
CA THR A 703 18.85 3.90 -8.22
C THR A 703 19.13 5.01 -7.20
N TRP A 704 18.99 6.27 -7.58
CA TRP A 704 19.17 7.39 -6.66
C TRP A 704 18.10 7.41 -5.55
N SER A 705 16.82 7.19 -5.89
CA SER A 705 15.74 7.15 -4.88
C SER A 705 15.88 5.99 -3.88
N ALA A 706 16.56 4.90 -4.27
CA ALA A 706 16.91 3.79 -3.38
C ALA A 706 18.24 4.00 -2.64
N GLY A 707 18.93 5.12 -2.86
CA GLY A 707 20.15 5.53 -2.16
C GLY A 707 21.47 5.02 -2.77
N TYR A 708 21.47 4.46 -3.97
CA TYR A 708 22.70 4.03 -4.64
C TYR A 708 23.55 5.23 -5.10
N ASP A 709 24.87 5.10 -5.08
CA ASP A 709 25.81 6.12 -5.59
C ASP A 709 25.88 6.07 -7.11
N TRP A 710 24.82 6.57 -7.73
CA TRP A 710 24.67 6.60 -9.18
C TRP A 710 25.72 7.48 -9.84
N GLY A 711 26.05 8.63 -9.24
CA GLY A 711 27.00 9.60 -9.77
C GLY A 711 28.40 9.01 -9.96
N LEU A 712 28.88 8.25 -8.97
CA LEU A 712 30.16 7.55 -9.08
C LEU A 712 30.18 6.56 -10.26
N ARG A 713 29.14 5.72 -10.39
CA ARG A 713 29.06 4.73 -11.47
C ARG A 713 28.87 5.34 -12.84
N ASP A 714 28.09 6.41 -12.95
CA ASP A 714 27.97 7.14 -14.21
C ASP A 714 29.32 7.75 -14.63
N GLY A 715 30.08 8.30 -13.67
CA GLY A 715 31.44 8.78 -13.94
C GLY A 715 32.36 7.69 -14.50
N ILE A 716 32.33 6.49 -13.93
CA ILE A 716 33.10 5.33 -14.42
C ILE A 716 32.61 4.89 -15.81
N ARG A 717 31.30 4.78 -15.99
CA ARG A 717 30.66 4.43 -17.27
C ARG A 717 31.13 5.36 -18.39
N ARG A 718 31.11 6.68 -18.15
CA ARG A 718 31.59 7.69 -19.11
C ARG A 718 33.07 7.49 -19.43
N ARG A 719 33.92 7.27 -18.42
CA ARG A 719 35.36 7.00 -18.63
C ARG A 719 35.62 5.77 -19.51
N ILE A 720 34.78 4.73 -19.41
CA ILE A 720 34.86 3.55 -20.28
C ILE A 720 34.45 3.91 -21.71
N PHE A 721 33.32 4.60 -21.89
CA PHE A 721 32.85 4.98 -23.22
C PHE A 721 33.78 5.97 -23.95
N THR A 722 34.52 6.79 -23.21
CA THR A 722 35.45 7.79 -23.76
C THR A 722 36.92 7.42 -23.57
N ALA A 723 37.24 6.14 -23.34
CA ALA A 723 38.62 5.71 -23.10
C ALA A 723 39.51 6.12 -24.29
N ALA A 724 40.71 6.63 -23.97
CA ALA A 724 41.64 7.16 -24.97
C ALA A 724 42.50 6.07 -25.62
N ASP A 725 42.74 4.96 -24.91
CA ASP A 725 43.62 3.88 -25.33
C ASP A 725 43.16 2.52 -24.78
N GLU A 726 43.69 1.45 -25.40
CA GLU A 726 43.34 0.06 -25.11
C GLU A 726 43.64 -0.36 -23.67
N ASN A 727 44.75 0.09 -23.09
CA ASN A 727 45.16 -0.32 -21.74
C ASN A 727 44.21 0.28 -20.71
N THR A 728 43.92 1.58 -20.83
CA THR A 728 42.95 2.25 -19.96
C THR A 728 41.57 1.61 -20.07
N LEU A 729 41.13 1.27 -21.29
CA LEU A 729 39.84 0.60 -21.52
C LEU A 729 39.78 -0.77 -20.84
N LYS A 730 40.81 -1.62 -21.03
CA LYS A 730 40.91 -2.94 -20.41
C LYS A 730 40.97 -2.88 -18.89
N GLU A 731 41.75 -1.96 -18.33
CA GLU A 731 41.86 -1.75 -16.88
C GLU A 731 40.49 -1.40 -16.28
N LEU A 732 39.80 -0.41 -16.85
CA LEU A 732 38.50 0.04 -16.34
C LEU A 732 37.43 -1.08 -16.35
N VAL A 733 37.37 -1.89 -17.41
CA VAL A 733 36.37 -2.98 -17.47
C VAL A 733 36.69 -4.13 -16.52
N ILE A 734 37.98 -4.43 -16.30
CA ILE A 734 38.41 -5.47 -15.37
C ILE A 734 38.16 -5.02 -13.92
N GLU A 735 38.58 -3.81 -13.56
CA GLU A 735 38.39 -3.25 -12.20
C GLU A 735 36.92 -3.21 -11.79
N ASN A 736 36.02 -2.96 -12.74
CA ASN A 736 34.58 -2.83 -12.50
C ASN A 736 33.80 -4.12 -12.81
N ASN A 737 34.49 -5.21 -13.13
CA ASN A 737 33.91 -6.53 -13.43
C ASN A 737 32.83 -6.47 -14.52
N ILE A 738 33.07 -5.69 -15.57
CA ILE A 738 32.18 -5.54 -16.73
C ILE A 738 32.56 -6.60 -17.76
N SER A 739 31.64 -7.52 -18.04
CA SER A 739 31.86 -8.66 -18.95
C SER A 739 31.46 -8.35 -20.40
N TYR A 740 30.57 -7.38 -20.57
CA TYR A 740 30.08 -6.95 -21.88
C TYR A 740 29.89 -5.44 -21.94
N ILE A 741 30.23 -4.84 -23.08
CA ILE A 741 29.91 -3.45 -23.39
C ILE A 741 28.85 -3.44 -24.48
N VAL A 742 27.73 -2.76 -24.24
CA VAL A 742 26.64 -2.59 -25.20
C VAL A 742 26.74 -1.20 -25.78
N ILE A 743 26.71 -1.09 -27.11
CA ILE A 743 26.65 0.17 -27.84
C ILE A 743 25.36 0.19 -28.65
N ASP A 744 24.49 1.14 -28.30
CA ASP A 744 23.23 1.42 -28.97
C ASP A 744 23.17 2.88 -29.46
N ASN A 745 22.04 3.24 -30.08
CA ASN A 745 21.84 4.60 -30.58
C ASN A 745 21.79 5.68 -29.47
N ALA A 746 21.44 5.33 -28.23
CA ALA A 746 21.44 6.28 -27.14
C ALA A 746 22.87 6.66 -26.75
N ILE A 747 23.78 5.68 -26.73
CA ILE A 747 25.21 5.90 -26.48
C ILE A 747 25.86 6.66 -27.64
N ARG A 748 25.57 6.29 -28.90
CA ARG A 748 26.14 6.96 -30.09
C ARG A 748 25.73 8.43 -30.19
N ASN A 749 24.51 8.75 -29.78
CA ASN A 749 23.94 10.10 -29.86
C ASN A 749 23.92 10.84 -28.52
N SER A 750 24.72 10.40 -27.54
CA SER A 750 24.79 11.03 -26.23
C SER A 750 25.23 12.50 -26.33
N GLU A 751 24.45 13.41 -25.76
CA GLU A 751 24.81 14.84 -25.66
C GLU A 751 25.97 15.09 -24.68
N ASN A 752 26.27 14.10 -23.84
CA ASN A 752 27.13 14.22 -22.68
C ASN A 752 28.59 13.83 -22.95
N TYR A 753 28.83 13.03 -23.99
CA TYR A 753 30.14 12.50 -24.34
C TYR A 753 30.14 11.92 -25.75
N THR A 754 31.30 11.86 -26.40
CA THR A 754 31.48 11.15 -27.67
C THR A 754 32.07 9.77 -27.39
N VAL A 755 31.34 8.72 -27.77
CA VAL A 755 31.79 7.34 -27.59
C VAL A 755 32.94 7.00 -28.55
N ASN A 756 33.96 6.31 -28.04
CA ASN A 756 35.06 5.78 -28.85
C ASN A 756 34.76 4.33 -29.29
N GLU A 757 33.72 4.16 -30.12
CA GLU A 757 33.26 2.84 -30.58
C GLU A 757 34.33 2.10 -31.40
N GLN A 758 35.15 2.83 -32.15
CA GLN A 758 36.25 2.25 -32.93
C GLN A 758 37.28 1.57 -32.03
N LEU A 759 37.69 2.22 -30.92
CA LEU A 759 38.58 1.60 -29.96
C LEU A 759 38.00 0.30 -29.39
N MET A 760 36.71 0.27 -29.06
CA MET A 760 36.05 -0.94 -28.54
C MET A 760 36.06 -2.08 -29.56
N LYS A 761 35.78 -1.74 -30.82
CA LYS A 761 35.80 -2.68 -31.94
C LYS A 761 37.20 -3.26 -32.19
N ASP A 762 38.23 -2.45 -32.05
CA ASP A 762 39.62 -2.89 -32.23
C ASP A 762 40.13 -3.68 -31.02
N THR A 763 39.55 -3.46 -29.83
CA THR A 763 39.99 -4.05 -28.57
C THR A 763 39.30 -5.38 -28.22
N PHE A 764 38.01 -5.53 -28.53
CA PHE A 764 37.16 -6.60 -28.00
C PHE A 764 36.42 -7.37 -29.09
N GLU A 765 36.10 -8.64 -28.81
CA GLU A 765 35.33 -9.49 -29.73
C GLU A 765 33.84 -9.12 -29.75
N VAL A 766 33.24 -9.13 -30.93
CA VAL A 766 31.80 -8.92 -31.10
C VAL A 766 31.04 -10.15 -30.62
N PHE A 767 30.24 -9.98 -29.57
CA PHE A 767 29.33 -10.99 -29.04
C PHE A 767 27.98 -10.98 -29.78
N TYR A 768 27.44 -9.81 -30.08
CA TYR A 768 26.16 -9.65 -30.78
C TYR A 768 26.20 -8.38 -31.63
N ASP A 769 25.63 -8.45 -32.82
CA ASP A 769 25.46 -7.33 -33.73
C ASP A 769 24.18 -7.60 -34.51
N ASP A 770 23.19 -6.70 -34.39
CA ASP A 770 21.95 -6.80 -35.16
C ASP A 770 22.05 -6.14 -36.55
N GLY A 771 23.21 -5.57 -36.88
CA GLY A 771 23.50 -4.89 -38.14
C GLY A 771 22.87 -3.51 -38.28
N HIS A 772 22.20 -3.01 -37.24
CA HIS A 772 21.39 -1.79 -37.30
C HIS A 772 21.61 -0.89 -36.08
N ASP A 773 21.18 -1.34 -34.90
CA ASP A 773 21.00 -0.49 -33.73
C ASP A 773 21.91 -0.89 -32.57
N ILE A 774 22.18 -2.18 -32.35
CA ILE A 774 22.89 -2.66 -31.16
C ILE A 774 24.09 -3.54 -31.53
N VAL A 775 25.25 -3.18 -30.98
CA VAL A 775 26.47 -4.00 -30.98
C VAL A 775 26.88 -4.28 -29.54
N ILE A 776 27.25 -5.52 -29.23
CA ILE A 776 27.73 -5.94 -27.91
C ILE A 776 29.11 -6.54 -28.06
N TYR A 777 30.07 -6.00 -27.30
CA TYR A 777 31.44 -6.48 -27.23
C TYR A 777 31.67 -7.28 -25.95
N LYS A 778 32.40 -8.39 -26.04
CA LYS A 778 32.81 -9.21 -24.89
C LYS A 778 34.20 -8.79 -24.42
N THR A 779 34.34 -8.51 -23.13
CA THR A 779 35.56 -7.89 -22.58
C THR A 779 36.65 -8.87 -22.15
N TYR A 780 36.30 -10.10 -21.75
CA TYR A 780 37.23 -11.19 -21.40
C TYR A 780 36.56 -12.57 -21.38
#